data_AF-A0A0M1JLV9-F1
#
_entry.id   AF-A0A0M1JLV9-F1
#
_cell.length_a   1.000
_cell.length_b   1.000
_cell.length_c   1.000
_cell.angle_alpha   90.00
_cell.angle_beta   90.00
_cell.angle_gamma   90.00
#
_symmetry.space_group_name_H-M   'P 1'
#
loop_
_entity.id
_entity.type
_entity.pdbx_description
1 polymer ?
#
loop_
_entity_poly.entity_id
_entity_poly.type
_entity_poly.pdbx_seq_one_letter_code
_entity_poly.pdbx_strand_id
1 'polypeptide(L)'
;MRFPYELSAALMGTTAAIVMFQPQIAQALTVEELSQRAREITVLIRNNESASGSGSGVIIGKSGDSPQVYYVLTAYHVVQDRELGKERGYTIVTPGKEDKATEEVILDYATVQQLTDENGELVDLAILQFTSDRDYRIATLANYDLKSQVGSNTSQLVFASGWPAGREEAQRLFSPGLRVGKDLAAALANRSSQLGYELLYTSITYPGMSGGPVLDANGYVIAIHGQSEGDRVNEVEAGTNDFRVRSGYSMGIPIQTFLGHQTAQEIQTVLQTTTEAPRNVSREDVAASLTSLVPETPEGERAEDPRVWVNYGNELWRIGDVFKATGNQEGIKYQNYAIAAYDKAVEKAPSFYQAWLARGNVFTDLGDFKNALISYEKAIETFPYEQTRDNYQNPKKEEEKTQAERDLDLYASLWRYKGLVLSKLNRYDEALGAFEKVLEVNETDFVAVDLKGFAQMELGENETALASFERAIELNPEYLFAWVHKGDALAKLDRLPAAVAAYEQVLRIQPNYYNAAFQRADVLAEFLRQNGETPEALADILAINLAQSDGLHRLGLAQFGLTDREGAIATFGEATNRNPDDAAAWAAKGLTLIVDNRYAEARLAFEKALEINPENAATLDALAILKQLEELDDSQSGLGGVSQ
;
A
#
# COMPACT_ATOMS: atom_id res chain seq x y z
N MET A 1 -48.29 6.90 -69.58
CA MET A 1 -49.35 6.95 -68.54
C MET A 1 -48.63 7.00 -67.20
N ARG A 2 -48.73 8.14 -66.48
CA ARG A 2 -49.58 8.41 -65.29
C ARG A 2 -48.95 7.97 -63.95
N PHE A 3 -48.63 8.99 -63.14
CA PHE A 3 -48.32 9.11 -61.70
C PHE A 3 -49.32 8.35 -60.77
N PRO A 4 -49.10 8.17 -59.44
CA PRO A 4 -48.42 9.08 -58.46
C PRO A 4 -47.51 8.36 -57.40
N TYR A 5 -47.02 8.91 -56.26
CA TYR A 5 -47.22 10.18 -55.51
C TYR A 5 -45.91 10.74 -54.87
N GLU A 6 -45.84 12.08 -54.80
CA GLU A 6 -45.37 13.03 -53.77
C GLU A 6 -44.38 12.69 -52.63
N LEU A 7 -43.44 13.63 -52.39
CA LEU A 7 -42.65 13.80 -51.16
C LEU A 7 -43.51 14.42 -50.04
N SER A 8 -43.25 14.05 -48.78
CA SER A 8 -43.54 14.92 -47.63
C SER A 8 -42.27 15.65 -47.18
N ALA A 9 -42.37 16.97 -47.00
CA ALA A 9 -41.31 17.80 -46.46
C ALA A 9 -41.59 18.11 -44.98
N ALA A 10 -40.72 17.63 -44.09
CA ALA A 10 -40.79 17.94 -42.66
C ALA A 10 -39.38 17.90 -42.01
N LEU A 11 -38.43 18.65 -42.58
CA LEU A 11 -37.15 18.94 -41.92
C LEU A 11 -37.08 20.46 -41.64
N MET A 12 -37.57 20.86 -40.47
CA MET A 12 -37.29 22.17 -39.89
C MET A 12 -37.12 22.04 -38.37
N GLY A 13 -35.99 22.55 -37.86
CA GLY A 13 -36.01 23.21 -36.56
C GLY A 13 -35.75 22.36 -35.31
N THR A 14 -34.73 21.50 -35.31
CA THR A 14 -33.93 21.30 -34.07
C THR A 14 -32.46 21.50 -34.37
N THR A 15 -31.94 22.69 -34.05
CA THR A 15 -30.51 22.87 -33.85
C THR A 15 -30.13 22.07 -32.60
N ALA A 16 -29.66 20.84 -32.80
CA ALA A 16 -28.98 20.11 -31.75
C ALA A 16 -27.73 20.92 -31.37
N ALA A 17 -27.83 21.68 -30.28
CA ALA A 17 -26.68 22.31 -29.67
C ALA A 17 -25.78 21.17 -29.18
N ILE A 18 -24.73 20.87 -29.96
CA ILE A 18 -23.63 20.02 -29.49
C ILE A 18 -22.94 20.82 -28.40
N VAL A 19 -23.41 20.66 -27.16
CA VAL A 19 -22.72 21.12 -25.97
C VAL A 19 -21.47 20.26 -25.87
N MET A 20 -20.38 20.74 -26.48
CA MET A 20 -19.06 20.20 -26.23
C MET A 20 -18.73 20.48 -24.77
N PHE A 21 -19.06 19.52 -23.90
CA PHE A 21 -18.41 19.40 -22.60
C PHE A 21 -16.94 19.13 -22.89
N GLN A 22 -16.14 20.20 -22.94
CA GLN A 22 -14.73 20.06 -22.59
C GLN A 22 -14.72 19.53 -21.16
N PRO A 23 -14.16 18.34 -20.89
CA PRO A 23 -13.97 17.90 -19.53
C PRO A 23 -13.06 18.93 -18.86
N GLN A 24 -13.60 19.69 -17.90
CA GLN A 24 -12.74 20.47 -17.04
C GLN A 24 -11.86 19.47 -16.31
N ILE A 25 -10.56 19.49 -16.63
CA ILE A 25 -9.54 18.75 -15.88
C ILE A 25 -9.50 19.41 -14.50
N ALA A 26 -10.36 18.90 -13.61
CA ALA A 26 -10.52 19.47 -12.29
C ALA A 26 -9.19 19.29 -11.53
N GLN A 27 -8.57 20.42 -11.22
CA GLN A 27 -7.22 20.51 -10.67
C GLN A 27 -7.12 19.68 -9.38
N ALA A 28 -5.94 19.12 -9.14
CA ALA A 28 -5.64 18.48 -7.88
C ALA A 28 -5.70 19.52 -6.75
N LEU A 29 -6.14 19.09 -5.58
CA LEU A 29 -6.17 19.97 -4.40
C LEU A 29 -4.75 20.29 -3.95
N THR A 30 -4.56 21.51 -3.50
CA THR A 30 -3.39 21.90 -2.71
C THR A 30 -3.44 21.24 -1.32
N VAL A 31 -2.29 21.15 -0.66
CA VAL A 31 -2.22 20.58 0.71
C VAL A 31 -2.99 21.45 1.71
N GLU A 32 -3.09 22.76 1.48
CA GLU A 32 -3.88 23.66 2.31
C GLU A 32 -5.39 23.42 2.14
N GLU A 33 -5.88 23.21 0.91
CA GLU A 33 -7.28 22.84 0.68
C GLU A 33 -7.63 21.47 1.28
N LEU A 34 -6.70 20.51 1.24
CA LEU A 34 -6.84 19.22 1.94
C LEU A 34 -6.89 19.42 3.46
N SER A 35 -6.01 20.27 4.01
CA SER A 35 -5.98 20.63 5.43
C SER A 35 -7.30 21.28 5.88
N GLN A 36 -7.83 22.21 5.09
CA GLN A 36 -9.12 22.88 5.37
C GLN A 36 -10.31 21.91 5.26
N ARG A 37 -10.34 21.03 4.24
CA ARG A 37 -11.36 19.97 4.16
C ARG A 37 -11.33 19.06 5.38
N ALA A 38 -10.13 18.65 5.79
CA ALA A 38 -9.93 17.84 6.99
C ALA A 38 -10.39 18.56 8.26
N ARG A 39 -10.11 19.86 8.39
CA ARG A 39 -10.61 20.70 9.49
C ARG A 39 -12.14 20.72 9.55
N GLU A 40 -12.81 20.91 8.42
CA GLU A 40 -14.28 21.04 8.34
C GLU A 40 -15.07 19.78 8.73
N ILE A 41 -14.42 18.61 8.73
CA ILE A 41 -15.04 17.31 9.08
C ILE A 41 -14.54 16.71 10.40
N THR A 42 -13.45 17.24 10.99
CA THR A 42 -12.84 16.66 12.21
C THR A 42 -13.39 17.31 13.47
N VAL A 43 -14.01 16.54 14.37
CA VAL A 43 -14.40 16.97 15.72
C VAL A 43 -13.32 16.61 16.75
N LEU A 44 -13.26 17.35 17.85
CA LEU A 44 -12.54 16.95 19.07
C LEU A 44 -13.55 16.27 20.00
N ILE A 45 -13.27 15.04 20.42
CA ILE A 45 -14.05 14.32 21.44
C ILE A 45 -13.33 14.53 22.76
N ARG A 46 -13.70 15.60 23.47
CA ARG A 46 -13.06 15.96 24.73
C ARG A 46 -13.55 15.05 25.86
N ASN A 47 -12.62 14.42 26.55
CA ASN A 47 -12.89 13.80 27.84
C ASN A 47 -12.87 14.92 28.91
N ASN A 48 -13.97 15.08 29.64
CA ASN A 48 -14.16 16.20 30.56
C ASN A 48 -13.38 16.04 31.89
N GLU A 49 -12.77 14.88 32.14
CA GLU A 49 -11.98 14.61 33.35
C GLU A 49 -10.47 14.59 33.10
N SER A 50 -10.02 14.18 31.90
CA SER A 50 -8.62 14.27 31.50
C SER A 50 -8.43 14.67 30.04
N ALA A 51 -7.67 15.74 29.81
CA ALA A 51 -7.23 16.13 28.48
C ALA A 51 -6.41 15.04 27.77
N SER A 52 -5.70 14.16 28.51
CA SER A 52 -4.95 13.03 27.93
C SER A 52 -5.84 11.87 27.45
N GLY A 53 -7.09 11.80 27.93
CA GLY A 53 -8.10 10.83 27.50
C GLY A 53 -9.05 11.37 26.43
N SER A 54 -8.78 12.55 25.88
CA SER A 54 -9.55 13.10 24.75
C SER A 54 -9.13 12.43 23.45
N GLY A 55 -10.01 12.44 22.45
CA GLY A 55 -9.74 11.94 21.10
C GLY A 55 -10.30 12.84 20.00
N SER A 56 -10.40 12.30 18.81
CA SER A 56 -10.88 12.96 17.60
C SER A 56 -12.04 12.16 16.97
N GLY A 57 -12.80 12.76 16.07
CA GLY A 57 -13.87 12.07 15.33
C GLY A 57 -14.11 12.69 13.96
N VAL A 58 -14.87 12.00 13.10
CA VAL A 58 -15.17 12.40 11.73
C VAL A 58 -16.67 12.52 11.52
N ILE A 59 -17.17 13.67 11.05
CA ILE A 59 -18.58 13.84 10.69
C ILE A 59 -18.86 13.13 9.35
N ILE A 60 -19.61 12.01 9.39
CA ILE A 60 -19.81 11.10 8.25
C ILE A 60 -21.21 11.16 7.60
N GLY A 61 -22.19 11.77 8.27
CA GLY A 61 -23.54 11.93 7.72
C GLY A 61 -24.42 12.86 8.54
N LYS A 62 -25.59 13.23 8.01
CA LYS A 62 -26.62 14.01 8.73
C LYS A 62 -28.04 13.73 8.29
N SER A 63 -29.00 13.73 9.22
CA SER A 63 -30.42 13.49 8.99
C SER A 63 -31.32 14.53 9.68
N GLY A 64 -32.55 14.70 9.18
CA GLY A 64 -33.51 15.69 9.68
C GLY A 64 -33.30 17.11 9.13
N ASP A 65 -34.23 18.02 9.45
CA ASP A 65 -34.26 19.39 8.90
C ASP A 65 -33.60 20.43 9.83
N SER A 66 -34.13 20.60 11.05
CA SER A 66 -33.51 21.39 12.15
C SER A 66 -34.22 21.08 13.49
N PRO A 67 -33.49 20.79 14.59
CA PRO A 67 -32.05 20.50 14.62
C PRO A 67 -31.75 19.21 13.85
N GLN A 68 -30.59 19.18 13.19
CA GLN A 68 -30.12 18.04 12.40
C GLN A 68 -29.39 17.06 13.31
N VAL A 69 -29.60 15.76 13.11
CA VAL A 69 -28.83 14.69 13.75
C VAL A 69 -27.59 14.43 12.89
N TYR A 70 -26.41 14.62 13.48
CA TYR A 70 -25.12 14.35 12.85
C TYR A 70 -24.56 13.02 13.34
N TYR A 71 -23.96 12.26 12.42
CA TYR A 71 -23.29 10.99 12.71
C TYR A 71 -21.78 11.20 12.71
N VAL A 72 -21.12 10.74 13.77
CA VAL A 72 -19.66 10.86 13.95
C VAL A 72 -19.04 9.47 14.05
N LEU A 73 -18.00 9.19 13.27
CA LEU A 73 -17.19 7.98 13.36
C LEU A 73 -15.90 8.26 14.15
N THR A 74 -15.50 7.36 15.04
CA THR A 74 -14.29 7.47 15.87
C THR A 74 -13.73 6.09 16.22
N ALA A 75 -12.54 6.03 16.79
CA ALA A 75 -12.02 4.79 17.38
C ALA A 75 -12.74 4.51 18.72
N TYR A 76 -13.08 3.25 19.01
CA TYR A 76 -13.91 2.93 20.17
C TYR A 76 -13.20 3.21 21.50
N HIS A 77 -11.89 3.00 21.61
CA HIS A 77 -11.13 3.31 22.83
C HIS A 77 -11.20 4.79 23.25
N VAL A 78 -11.54 5.71 22.35
CA VAL A 78 -11.81 7.13 22.66
C VAL A 78 -13.05 7.28 23.54
N VAL A 79 -13.96 6.30 23.54
CA VAL A 79 -15.26 6.27 24.24
C VAL A 79 -15.53 4.93 24.97
N GLN A 80 -14.48 4.17 25.33
CA GLN A 80 -14.59 2.80 25.85
C GLN A 80 -14.74 2.69 27.38
N ASP A 81 -14.15 3.62 28.14
CA ASP A 81 -13.89 3.47 29.58
C ASP A 81 -14.73 4.42 30.46
N ARG A 82 -14.97 4.10 31.74
CA ARG A 82 -16.09 3.28 32.28
C ARG A 82 -16.66 4.03 33.51
N GLU A 83 -17.78 3.58 34.09
CA GLU A 83 -18.51 4.19 35.24
C GLU A 83 -19.20 5.57 34.99
N LEU A 84 -18.80 6.37 33.98
CA LEU A 84 -19.21 7.79 33.86
C LEU A 84 -20.46 8.12 33.04
N GLY A 85 -21.31 7.13 32.75
CA GLY A 85 -22.61 7.33 32.09
C GLY A 85 -23.68 8.01 32.95
N LYS A 86 -23.32 8.87 33.91
CA LYS A 86 -24.30 9.52 34.82
C LYS A 86 -24.20 11.04 34.97
N GLU A 87 -23.05 11.66 35.22
CA GLU A 87 -23.06 13.11 35.54
C GLU A 87 -21.96 14.02 34.92
N ARG A 88 -20.91 13.54 34.22
CA ARG A 88 -19.86 14.43 33.64
C ARG A 88 -19.35 14.16 32.21
N GLY A 89 -19.42 12.94 31.69
CA GLY A 89 -19.43 12.63 30.23
C GLY A 89 -18.24 13.08 29.36
N TYR A 90 -18.42 12.95 28.04
CA TYR A 90 -17.55 13.51 26.99
C TYR A 90 -18.26 14.68 26.29
N THR A 91 -17.50 15.58 25.69
CA THR A 91 -18.01 16.73 24.92
C THR A 91 -17.49 16.69 23.49
N ILE A 92 -18.38 16.68 22.51
CA ILE A 92 -18.04 16.89 21.10
C ILE A 92 -17.85 18.38 20.87
N VAL A 93 -16.61 18.76 20.52
CA VAL A 93 -16.26 20.11 20.10
C VAL A 93 -16.20 20.11 18.57
N THR A 94 -17.19 20.77 17.98
CA THR A 94 -17.39 20.81 16.54
C THR A 94 -16.40 21.77 15.84
N PRO A 95 -16.08 21.57 14.55
CA PRO A 95 -15.20 22.45 13.82
C PRO A 95 -15.82 23.85 13.63
N GLY A 96 -15.09 24.88 14.05
CA GLY A 96 -15.42 26.27 13.76
C GLY A 96 -15.08 26.64 12.31
N LYS A 97 -15.95 27.42 11.66
CA LYS A 97 -15.62 28.15 10.42
C LYS A 97 -14.80 29.40 10.80
N GLU A 98 -14.06 29.99 9.87
CA GLU A 98 -13.10 31.08 10.17
C GLU A 98 -13.71 32.25 10.96
N ASP A 99 -14.98 32.59 10.69
CA ASP A 99 -15.74 33.65 11.39
C ASP A 99 -16.68 33.14 12.51
N LYS A 100 -16.65 31.86 12.88
CA LYS A 100 -17.58 31.27 13.86
C LYS A 100 -16.89 30.38 14.89
N ALA A 101 -17.06 30.74 16.17
CA ALA A 101 -16.66 29.93 17.31
C ALA A 101 -17.22 28.50 17.22
N THR A 102 -16.47 27.54 17.78
CA THR A 102 -16.87 26.14 17.92
C THR A 102 -18.21 26.01 18.67
N GLU A 103 -18.90 24.89 18.47
CA GLU A 103 -20.02 24.47 19.33
C GLU A 103 -19.56 23.28 20.16
N GLU A 104 -19.93 23.28 21.44
CA GLU A 104 -19.65 22.19 22.37
C GLU A 104 -20.97 21.49 22.72
N VAL A 105 -21.06 20.21 22.38
CA VAL A 105 -22.25 19.38 22.60
C VAL A 105 -21.88 18.22 23.53
N ILE A 106 -22.61 18.08 24.63
CA ILE A 106 -22.43 16.94 25.54
C ILE A 106 -22.85 15.67 24.80
N LEU A 107 -21.98 14.66 24.75
CA LEU A 107 -22.26 13.39 24.08
C LEU A 107 -23.36 12.63 24.83
N ASP A 108 -24.47 12.33 24.15
CA ASP A 108 -25.44 11.35 24.64
C ASP A 108 -24.87 9.95 24.44
N TYR A 109 -24.46 9.32 25.53
CA TYR A 109 -23.89 7.97 25.52
C TYR A 109 -24.86 6.89 25.03
N ALA A 110 -26.18 7.14 25.03
CA ALA A 110 -27.15 6.22 24.45
C ALA A 110 -27.04 6.11 22.92
N THR A 111 -26.33 7.05 22.27
CA THR A 111 -26.07 7.05 20.82
C THR A 111 -24.78 6.33 20.43
N VAL A 112 -23.94 5.95 21.40
CA VAL A 112 -22.64 5.33 21.15
C VAL A 112 -22.81 3.85 20.84
N GLN A 113 -22.44 3.44 19.63
CA GLN A 113 -22.45 2.05 19.18
C GLN A 113 -21.03 1.64 18.76
N GLN A 114 -20.45 0.66 19.45
CA GLN A 114 -19.28 -0.07 18.96
C GLN A 114 -19.70 -0.96 17.78
N LEU A 115 -18.83 -1.04 16.77
CA LEU A 115 -19.08 -1.78 15.53
C LEU A 115 -18.36 -3.13 15.51
N THR A 116 -18.79 -4.02 14.62
CA THR A 116 -18.07 -5.26 14.29
C THR A 116 -17.44 -5.22 12.90
N ASP A 117 -16.58 -6.19 12.60
CA ASP A 117 -16.16 -6.51 11.24
C ASP A 117 -17.25 -7.33 10.48
N GLU A 118 -16.88 -7.86 9.30
CA GLU A 118 -17.73 -8.73 8.47
C GLU A 118 -18.00 -10.12 9.07
N ASN A 119 -17.16 -10.57 10.02
CA ASN A 119 -17.30 -11.85 10.73
C ASN A 119 -18.11 -11.74 12.02
N GLY A 120 -18.41 -10.51 12.47
CA GLY A 120 -19.10 -10.22 13.73
C GLY A 120 -18.17 -10.07 14.93
N GLU A 121 -16.85 -9.97 14.71
CA GLU A 121 -15.87 -9.69 15.76
C GLU A 121 -15.81 -8.18 16.07
N LEU A 122 -15.61 -7.81 17.34
CA LEU A 122 -15.60 -6.41 17.76
C LEU A 122 -14.36 -5.68 17.25
N VAL A 123 -14.56 -4.61 16.49
CA VAL A 123 -13.47 -3.71 16.06
C VAL A 123 -13.34 -2.52 17.00
N ASP A 124 -12.19 -1.85 16.97
CA ASP A 124 -11.93 -0.63 17.75
C ASP A 124 -12.50 0.61 17.05
N LEU A 125 -13.76 0.52 16.60
CA LEU A 125 -14.48 1.54 15.83
C LEU A 125 -15.87 1.76 16.43
N ALA A 126 -16.29 3.02 16.52
CA ALA A 126 -17.58 3.40 17.07
C ALA A 126 -18.23 4.55 16.31
N ILE A 127 -19.57 4.54 16.28
CA ILE A 127 -20.39 5.64 15.79
C ILE A 127 -21.09 6.33 16.97
N LEU A 128 -21.20 7.66 16.88
CA LEU A 128 -21.86 8.56 17.84
C LEU A 128 -22.90 9.41 17.11
N GLN A 129 -23.83 10.01 17.84
CA GLN A 129 -24.71 11.04 17.30
C GLN A 129 -24.71 12.32 18.15
N PHE A 130 -24.91 13.47 17.51
CA PHE A 130 -25.20 14.74 18.18
C PHE A 130 -26.22 15.55 17.39
N THR A 131 -26.91 16.48 18.04
CA THR A 131 -27.87 17.38 17.38
C THR A 131 -27.35 18.82 17.32
N SER A 132 -27.61 19.51 16.20
CA SER A 132 -27.27 20.93 16.04
C SER A 132 -28.14 21.61 14.98
N ASP A 133 -28.41 22.92 15.16
CA ASP A 133 -29.00 23.79 14.13
C ASP A 133 -27.94 24.39 13.17
N ARG A 134 -26.65 24.05 13.36
CA ARG A 134 -25.56 24.49 12.49
C ARG A 134 -25.36 23.51 11.33
N ASP A 135 -24.93 24.06 10.20
CA ASP A 135 -24.61 23.30 8.99
C ASP A 135 -23.10 22.95 8.91
N TYR A 136 -22.79 21.68 9.18
CA TYR A 136 -21.45 21.10 9.11
C TYR A 136 -21.20 20.35 7.81
N ARG A 137 -19.92 20.27 7.43
CA ARG A 137 -19.49 19.48 6.28
C ARG A 137 -19.56 18.00 6.62
N ILE A 138 -20.01 17.21 5.65
CA ILE A 138 -19.98 15.75 5.69
C ILE A 138 -18.74 15.25 4.96
N ALA A 139 -18.05 14.28 5.55
CA ALA A 139 -16.94 13.59 4.92
C ALA A 139 -17.40 12.71 3.74
N THR A 140 -16.64 12.72 2.66
CA THR A 140 -16.80 11.74 1.58
C THR A 140 -15.95 10.51 1.90
N LEU A 141 -16.56 9.33 1.90
CA LEU A 141 -15.96 8.06 2.28
C LEU A 141 -15.49 7.29 1.03
N ALA A 142 -14.24 6.85 1.03
CA ALA A 142 -13.63 6.13 -0.08
C ALA A 142 -14.11 4.68 -0.15
N ASN A 143 -14.96 4.36 -1.13
CA ASN A 143 -15.49 3.02 -1.39
C ASN A 143 -14.85 2.39 -2.65
N TYR A 144 -13.52 2.48 -2.76
CA TYR A 144 -12.73 1.77 -3.76
C TYR A 144 -11.77 0.79 -3.08
N ASP A 145 -11.30 -0.24 -3.80
CA ASP A 145 -10.35 -1.18 -3.23
C ASP A 145 -8.97 -0.54 -3.05
N LEU A 146 -8.63 -0.27 -1.79
CA LEU A 146 -7.33 0.19 -1.37
C LEU A 146 -6.21 -0.80 -1.74
N LYS A 147 -6.46 -2.11 -1.82
CA LYS A 147 -5.45 -3.15 -2.07
C LYS A 147 -4.99 -3.12 -3.53
N SER A 148 -5.90 -2.98 -4.50
CA SER A 148 -5.63 -2.91 -5.96
C SER A 148 -4.70 -1.78 -6.43
N GLN A 149 -4.58 -0.69 -5.68
CA GLN A 149 -3.84 0.51 -6.11
C GLN A 149 -2.37 0.56 -5.67
N VAL A 150 -1.85 -0.48 -5.00
CA VAL A 150 -0.40 -0.61 -4.79
C VAL A 150 0.24 -1.19 -6.03
N GLY A 151 0.53 -0.34 -7.03
CA GLY A 151 1.62 -0.62 -7.96
C GLY A 151 2.92 -0.74 -7.16
N SER A 152 3.71 -1.78 -7.41
CA SER A 152 4.82 -2.22 -6.55
C SER A 152 5.93 -1.18 -6.23
N ASN A 153 5.93 -0.03 -6.91
CA ASN A 153 6.94 1.03 -6.76
C ASN A 153 6.36 2.43 -6.46
N THR A 154 5.08 2.58 -6.11
CA THR A 154 4.48 3.90 -5.79
C THR A 154 3.77 3.91 -4.44
N SER A 155 4.45 4.44 -3.42
CA SER A 155 3.85 4.73 -2.12
C SER A 155 2.74 5.77 -2.25
N GLN A 156 1.52 5.42 -1.85
CA GLN A 156 0.38 6.33 -1.90
C GLN A 156 0.50 7.38 -0.79
N LEU A 157 0.39 8.66 -1.15
CA LEU A 157 0.30 9.76 -0.19
C LEU A 157 -1.02 9.70 0.57
N VAL A 158 -0.93 9.85 1.89
CA VAL A 158 -2.06 9.90 2.82
C VAL A 158 -1.88 11.04 3.82
N PHE A 159 -2.98 11.54 4.38
CA PHE A 159 -2.95 12.67 5.30
C PHE A 159 -3.73 12.36 6.57
N ALA A 160 -3.05 12.34 7.71
CA ALA A 160 -3.69 12.16 9.01
C ALA A 160 -4.09 13.52 9.61
N SER A 161 -5.28 13.60 10.17
CA SER A 161 -5.83 14.79 10.84
C SER A 161 -6.37 14.42 12.22
N GLY A 162 -6.20 15.30 13.21
CA GLY A 162 -6.69 15.06 14.58
C GLY A 162 -6.22 16.11 15.58
N TRP A 163 -6.58 15.93 16.84
CA TRP A 163 -6.30 16.88 17.92
C TRP A 163 -5.27 16.31 18.93
N PRO A 164 -3.99 16.72 18.89
CA PRO A 164 -3.01 16.32 19.89
C PRO A 164 -3.41 16.74 21.31
N ALA A 165 -3.35 15.80 22.26
CA ALA A 165 -3.53 16.08 23.67
C ALA A 165 -2.33 16.84 24.25
N GLY A 166 -2.59 17.74 25.21
CA GLY A 166 -1.56 18.33 26.07
C GLY A 166 -0.66 19.42 25.45
N ARG A 167 -0.87 19.85 24.20
CA ARG A 167 -0.27 21.09 23.69
C ARG A 167 -1.08 22.30 24.16
N GLU A 168 -0.42 23.39 24.57
CA GLU A 168 -1.09 24.63 24.96
C GLU A 168 -1.94 25.16 23.79
N GLU A 169 -3.24 25.34 24.06
CA GLU A 169 -4.29 25.66 23.09
C GLU A 169 -4.36 24.69 21.89
N ALA A 170 -5.22 23.67 22.00
CA ALA A 170 -5.36 22.57 21.05
C ALA A 170 -5.52 23.03 19.59
N GLN A 171 -4.42 23.00 18.83
CA GLN A 171 -4.42 23.14 17.38
C GLN A 171 -4.50 21.76 16.73
N ARG A 172 -5.45 21.59 15.80
CA ARG A 172 -5.58 20.37 14.98
C ARG A 172 -4.31 20.17 14.16
N LEU A 173 -3.68 19.00 14.28
CA LEU A 173 -2.57 18.62 13.42
C LEU A 173 -3.09 18.11 12.07
N PHE A 174 -2.37 18.42 11.01
CA PHE A 174 -2.52 17.83 9.68
C PHE A 174 -1.14 17.36 9.22
N SER A 175 -0.98 16.06 8.96
CA SER A 175 0.33 15.48 8.62
C SER A 175 0.26 14.64 7.34
N PRO A 176 0.99 15.01 6.27
CA PRO A 176 1.26 14.13 5.15
C PRO A 176 2.09 12.92 5.59
N GLY A 177 1.90 11.81 4.89
CA GLY A 177 2.62 10.57 5.09
C GLY A 177 2.43 9.65 3.90
N LEU A 178 3.02 8.46 3.99
CA LEU A 178 2.93 7.42 2.98
C LEU A 178 2.19 6.22 3.56
N ARG A 179 1.28 5.64 2.78
CA ARG A 179 0.73 4.32 3.08
C ARG A 179 1.79 3.25 2.84
N VAL A 180 1.91 2.33 3.80
CA VAL A 180 2.79 1.15 3.70
C VAL A 180 2.16 0.14 2.73
N GLY A 181 2.97 -0.45 1.84
CA GLY A 181 2.51 -1.45 0.87
C GLY A 181 2.04 -2.75 1.54
N LYS A 182 1.14 -3.50 0.89
CA LYS A 182 0.47 -4.69 1.46
C LYS A 182 1.43 -5.71 2.08
N ASP A 183 2.58 -5.96 1.46
CA ASP A 183 3.51 -7.02 1.88
C ASP A 183 4.29 -6.63 3.15
N LEU A 184 4.80 -5.39 3.22
CA LEU A 184 5.42 -4.86 4.42
C LEU A 184 4.38 -4.62 5.52
N ALA A 185 3.17 -4.19 5.15
CA ALA A 185 2.06 -4.09 6.08
C ALA A 185 1.71 -5.47 6.67
N ALA A 186 1.61 -6.53 5.87
CA ALA A 186 1.35 -7.89 6.36
C ALA A 186 2.48 -8.43 7.25
N ALA A 187 3.74 -8.14 6.93
CA ALA A 187 4.89 -8.51 7.75
C ALA A 187 4.96 -7.78 9.10
N LEU A 188 4.38 -6.57 9.20
CA LEU A 188 4.33 -5.76 10.44
C LEU A 188 3.01 -5.95 11.21
N ALA A 189 1.89 -6.17 10.52
CA ALA A 189 0.53 -6.20 11.07
C ALA A 189 0.13 -7.55 11.69
N ASN A 190 1.10 -8.40 12.05
CA ASN A 190 0.90 -9.82 12.37
C ASN A 190 -0.11 -10.08 13.52
N ARG A 191 -0.50 -9.05 14.30
CA ARG A 191 -1.58 -9.11 15.31
C ARG A 191 -2.51 -7.89 15.39
N SER A 192 -2.41 -6.90 14.48
CA SER A 192 -3.26 -5.70 14.54
C SER A 192 -4.66 -5.89 13.94
N SER A 193 -4.85 -6.97 13.16
CA SER A 193 -6.13 -7.36 12.55
C SER A 193 -7.27 -7.57 13.54
N GLN A 194 -6.99 -8.06 14.77
CA GLN A 194 -8.01 -8.38 15.79
C GLN A 194 -8.91 -7.21 16.22
N LEU A 195 -8.56 -5.96 15.87
CA LEU A 195 -9.36 -4.76 16.15
C LEU A 195 -9.65 -3.94 14.87
N GLY A 196 -9.41 -4.52 13.69
CA GLY A 196 -9.63 -3.89 12.38
C GLY A 196 -8.47 -2.99 11.89
N TYR A 197 -7.31 -2.98 12.55
CA TYR A 197 -6.18 -2.13 12.17
C TYR A 197 -5.38 -2.72 10.99
N GLU A 198 -5.90 -2.52 9.77
CA GLU A 198 -5.28 -2.99 8.52
C GLU A 198 -4.50 -1.92 7.74
N LEU A 199 -4.71 -0.61 8.01
CA LEU A 199 -4.04 0.47 7.27
C LEU A 199 -2.82 1.00 8.05
N LEU A 200 -1.60 0.66 7.60
CA LEU A 200 -0.35 1.25 8.11
C LEU A 200 0.11 2.45 7.25
N TYR A 201 0.60 3.51 7.89
CA TYR A 201 1.11 4.72 7.23
C TYR A 201 2.11 5.52 8.09
N THR A 202 2.83 6.46 7.45
CA THR A 202 3.93 7.23 8.09
C THR A 202 3.57 8.65 8.54
N SER A 203 2.35 9.16 8.35
CA SER A 203 1.93 10.51 8.82
C SER A 203 2.13 10.68 10.32
N ILE A 204 2.81 11.74 10.77
CA ILE A 204 3.10 11.98 12.19
C ILE A 204 1.80 12.17 12.98
N THR A 205 1.62 11.40 14.04
CA THR A 205 0.46 11.45 14.95
C THR A 205 0.90 11.55 16.41
N TYR A 206 -0.01 12.02 17.28
CA TYR A 206 0.19 12.16 18.71
C TYR A 206 -1.01 11.59 19.48
N PRO A 207 -0.84 11.21 20.77
CA PRO A 207 -1.98 10.92 21.66
C PRO A 207 -3.05 12.01 21.54
N GLY A 208 -4.32 11.61 21.49
CA GLY A 208 -5.47 12.51 21.22
C GLY A 208 -5.93 12.56 19.75
N MET A 209 -5.09 12.19 18.79
CA MET A 209 -5.49 12.15 17.38
C MET A 209 -6.32 10.92 17.00
N SER A 210 -6.39 9.91 17.87
CA SER A 210 -7.21 8.71 17.70
C SER A 210 -8.67 9.04 17.42
N GLY A 211 -9.27 8.36 16.45
CA GLY A 211 -10.59 8.63 15.89
C GLY A 211 -10.63 9.71 14.79
N GLY A 212 -9.52 10.39 14.51
CA GLY A 212 -9.42 11.38 13.44
C GLY A 212 -9.32 10.76 12.04
N PRO A 213 -9.59 11.52 10.95
CA PRO A 213 -9.59 10.96 9.61
C PRO A 213 -8.17 10.77 9.06
N VAL A 214 -7.98 9.65 8.36
CA VAL A 214 -6.90 9.44 7.41
C VAL A 214 -7.48 9.63 6.01
N LEU A 215 -6.86 10.50 5.23
CA LEU A 215 -7.39 11.01 3.97
C LEU A 215 -6.49 10.64 2.79
N ASP A 216 -7.09 10.50 1.61
CA ASP A 216 -6.38 10.45 0.34
C ASP A 216 -6.05 11.86 -0.21
N ALA A 217 -5.47 11.92 -1.41
CA ALA A 217 -5.15 13.15 -2.11
C ALA A 217 -6.36 13.92 -2.72
N ASN A 218 -7.57 13.37 -2.67
CA ASN A 218 -8.83 14.08 -2.97
C ASN A 218 -9.50 14.65 -1.69
N GLY A 219 -8.99 14.30 -0.51
CA GLY A 219 -9.60 14.60 0.78
C GLY A 219 -10.77 13.67 1.12
N TYR A 220 -10.79 12.47 0.56
CA TYR A 220 -11.73 11.40 0.90
C TYR A 220 -11.18 10.58 2.08
N VAL A 221 -12.05 10.22 3.02
CA VAL A 221 -11.68 9.41 4.19
C VAL A 221 -11.46 7.97 3.75
N ILE A 222 -10.23 7.47 3.91
CA ILE A 222 -9.83 6.10 3.61
C ILE A 222 -9.73 5.21 4.86
N ALA A 223 -9.51 5.82 6.03
CA ALA A 223 -9.48 5.13 7.31
C ALA A 223 -9.74 6.08 8.47
N ILE A 224 -10.05 5.51 9.63
CA ILE A 224 -10.05 6.21 10.92
C ILE A 224 -8.74 5.87 11.64
N HIS A 225 -7.94 6.87 12.01
CA HIS A 225 -6.75 6.66 12.82
C HIS A 225 -7.15 6.11 14.20
N GLY A 226 -6.37 5.23 14.80
CA GLY A 226 -6.61 4.83 16.19
C GLY A 226 -5.34 4.72 17.03
N GLN A 227 -4.28 4.10 16.51
CA GLN A 227 -3.05 3.90 17.29
C GLN A 227 -1.80 4.38 16.53
N SER A 228 -0.97 5.19 17.19
CA SER A 228 0.44 5.32 16.82
C SER A 228 1.16 4.05 17.28
N GLU A 229 1.82 3.34 16.39
CA GLU A 229 2.58 2.15 16.79
C GLU A 229 3.79 2.59 17.62
N GLY A 230 3.98 1.96 18.78
CA GLY A 230 5.08 2.28 19.68
C GLY A 230 5.06 1.52 20.99
N ASP A 231 6.21 0.97 21.34
CA ASP A 231 6.41 0.18 22.54
C ASP A 231 6.40 1.05 23.80
N ARG A 232 5.76 0.53 24.85
CA ARG A 232 5.94 1.06 26.21
C ARG A 232 7.28 0.58 26.73
N VAL A 233 8.28 1.46 26.69
CA VAL A 233 9.62 1.16 27.20
C VAL A 233 9.65 1.35 28.71
N ASN A 234 9.30 0.27 29.42
CA ASN A 234 9.42 0.13 30.87
C ASN A 234 10.88 -0.06 31.29
N GLU A 235 11.74 0.93 31.03
CA GLU A 235 13.06 0.99 31.66
C GLU A 235 12.89 1.44 33.12
N VAL A 236 13.13 0.49 34.03
CA VAL A 236 12.87 0.59 35.48
C VAL A 236 13.62 1.75 36.15
N GLU A 237 14.66 2.29 35.52
CA GLU A 237 15.51 3.36 36.04
C GLU A 237 14.97 4.78 35.78
N ALA A 238 14.01 4.96 34.86
CA ALA A 238 13.60 6.29 34.37
C ALA A 238 12.45 6.98 35.14
N GLY A 239 12.00 6.40 36.27
CA GLY A 239 11.09 7.04 37.23
C GLY A 239 9.69 7.46 36.73
N THR A 240 9.33 7.16 35.49
CA THR A 240 8.07 7.60 34.83
C THR A 240 7.50 6.46 33.98
N ASN A 241 6.29 5.99 34.32
CA ASN A 241 5.70 4.74 33.80
C ASN A 241 4.93 4.87 32.46
N ASP A 242 5.12 5.93 31.66
CA ASP A 242 4.34 6.11 30.42
C ASP A 242 5.10 6.75 29.24
N PHE A 243 6.42 6.59 29.17
CA PHE A 243 7.15 6.94 27.95
C PHE A 243 6.97 5.85 26.88
N ARG A 244 6.57 6.24 25.66
CA ARG A 244 6.44 5.34 24.51
C ARG A 244 7.46 5.67 23.44
N VAL A 245 8.14 4.65 22.92
CA VAL A 245 9.02 4.76 21.76
C VAL A 245 8.20 4.37 20.54
N ARG A 246 7.97 5.31 19.63
CA ARG A 246 7.19 5.07 18.40
C ARG A 246 8.02 4.21 17.45
N SER A 247 7.43 3.19 16.82
CA SER A 247 8.12 2.37 15.81
C SER A 247 8.50 3.15 14.54
N GLY A 248 7.78 4.26 14.29
CA GLY A 248 7.83 5.03 13.05
C GLY A 248 6.52 5.00 12.27
N TYR A 249 5.63 4.04 12.53
CA TYR A 249 4.36 3.90 11.80
C TYR A 249 3.14 4.36 12.62
N SER A 250 1.99 4.41 11.95
CA SER A 250 0.69 4.74 12.52
C SER A 250 -0.38 3.89 11.83
N MET A 251 -1.37 3.47 12.62
CA MET A 251 -2.38 2.52 12.19
C MET A 251 -3.76 3.19 12.14
N GLY A 252 -4.57 2.74 11.18
CA GLY A 252 -5.98 3.09 11.06
C GLY A 252 -6.83 1.91 10.63
N ILE A 253 -8.12 2.00 10.96
CA ILE A 253 -9.15 1.04 10.56
C ILE A 253 -9.68 1.50 9.20
N PRO A 254 -9.61 0.68 8.13
CA PRO A 254 -10.12 1.06 6.81
C PRO A 254 -11.58 1.49 6.85
N ILE A 255 -11.95 2.48 6.04
CA ILE A 255 -13.34 2.95 5.98
C ILE A 255 -14.28 1.85 5.44
N GLN A 256 -13.74 0.89 4.68
CA GLN A 256 -14.44 -0.30 4.18
C GLN A 256 -14.98 -1.17 5.33
N THR A 257 -14.29 -1.24 6.47
CA THR A 257 -14.78 -1.94 7.68
C THR A 257 -16.09 -1.32 8.18
N PHE A 258 -16.20 0.02 8.16
CA PHE A 258 -17.45 0.70 8.44
C PHE A 258 -18.50 0.48 7.34
N LEU A 259 -18.13 0.64 6.07
CA LEU A 259 -19.07 0.55 4.94
C LEU A 259 -19.67 -0.85 4.75
N GLY A 260 -18.97 -1.91 5.18
CA GLY A 260 -19.51 -3.27 5.22
C GLY A 260 -20.51 -3.52 6.36
N HIS A 261 -20.42 -2.75 7.45
CA HIS A 261 -21.22 -2.97 8.67
C HIS A 261 -22.71 -2.59 8.49
N GLN A 262 -23.61 -3.31 9.17
CA GLN A 262 -25.06 -3.11 9.07
C GLN A 262 -25.48 -1.66 9.33
N THR A 263 -24.91 -0.99 10.35
CA THR A 263 -25.24 0.43 10.65
C THR A 263 -25.00 1.36 9.46
N ALA A 264 -23.95 1.13 8.66
CA ALA A 264 -23.69 1.95 7.47
C ALA A 264 -24.75 1.74 6.38
N GLN A 265 -25.29 0.52 6.26
CA GLN A 265 -26.41 0.19 5.36
C GLN A 265 -27.72 0.85 5.83
N GLU A 266 -27.95 0.91 7.15
CA GLU A 266 -29.11 1.57 7.75
C GLU A 266 -29.11 3.08 7.54
N ILE A 267 -27.93 3.73 7.59
CA ILE A 267 -27.78 5.18 7.38
C ILE A 267 -27.28 5.56 5.98
N GLN A 268 -27.27 4.63 5.01
CA GLN A 268 -26.66 4.82 3.69
C GLN A 268 -27.16 6.06 2.93
N THR A 269 -28.42 6.46 3.17
CA THR A 269 -29.07 7.62 2.51
C THR A 269 -28.53 8.97 2.96
N VAL A 270 -27.77 9.01 4.06
CA VAL A 270 -27.18 10.23 4.63
C VAL A 270 -25.64 10.23 4.61
N LEU A 271 -25.03 9.17 4.08
CA LEU A 271 -23.58 9.08 3.83
C LEU A 271 -23.24 9.67 2.46
N GLN A 272 -21.99 10.13 2.31
CA GLN A 272 -21.41 10.45 1.01
C GLN A 272 -20.31 9.44 0.71
N THR A 273 -20.46 8.65 -0.36
CA THR A 273 -19.47 7.63 -0.76
C THR A 273 -18.98 7.89 -2.19
N THR A 274 -17.78 7.41 -2.52
CA THR A 274 -17.21 7.54 -3.87
C THR A 274 -16.35 6.34 -4.23
N THR A 275 -16.41 5.92 -5.49
CA THR A 275 -15.52 4.91 -6.10
C THR A 275 -14.39 5.56 -6.91
N GLU A 276 -14.33 6.90 -6.98
CA GLU A 276 -13.29 7.63 -7.72
C GLU A 276 -11.94 7.48 -7.03
N ALA A 277 -10.93 7.07 -7.80
CA ALA A 277 -9.55 6.95 -7.34
C ALA A 277 -8.94 8.30 -6.94
N PRO A 278 -7.97 8.31 -6.00
CA PRO A 278 -7.20 9.51 -5.65
C PRO A 278 -6.49 10.08 -6.87
N ARG A 279 -6.57 11.41 -7.05
CA ARG A 279 -5.75 12.13 -8.02
C ARG A 279 -4.38 12.44 -7.45
N ASN A 280 -3.41 12.75 -8.30
CA ASN A 280 -2.07 13.14 -7.84
C ASN A 280 -2.08 14.56 -7.26
N VAL A 281 -1.85 14.69 -5.96
CA VAL A 281 -1.52 15.97 -5.29
C VAL A 281 -0.17 16.52 -5.82
N SER A 282 0.00 17.84 -5.78
CA SER A 282 1.28 18.48 -6.09
C SER A 282 2.38 17.99 -5.14
N ARG A 283 3.46 17.45 -5.71
CA ARG A 283 4.64 16.99 -4.96
C ARG A 283 5.37 18.13 -4.28
N GLU A 284 5.37 19.31 -4.90
CA GLU A 284 5.98 20.53 -4.37
C GLU A 284 5.22 21.04 -3.15
N ASP A 285 3.88 21.06 -3.20
CA ASP A 285 3.01 21.47 -2.09
C ASP A 285 3.20 20.55 -0.88
N VAL A 286 3.26 19.23 -1.12
CA VAL A 286 3.54 18.24 -0.06
C VAL A 286 4.90 18.49 0.56
N ALA A 287 5.96 18.64 -0.24
CA ALA A 287 7.29 18.96 0.25
C ALA A 287 7.34 20.26 1.06
N ALA A 288 6.64 21.32 0.62
CA ALA A 288 6.55 22.59 1.34
C ALA A 288 5.88 22.41 2.71
N SER A 289 4.76 21.67 2.76
CA SER A 289 3.99 21.43 4.00
C SER A 289 4.73 20.65 5.08
N LEU A 290 5.76 19.87 4.74
CA LEU A 290 6.57 19.14 5.71
C LEU A 290 7.45 20.07 6.57
N THR A 291 7.79 21.26 6.07
CA THR A 291 8.74 22.17 6.75
C THR A 291 8.23 22.62 8.13
N SER A 292 6.92 22.81 8.29
CA SER A 292 6.28 23.15 9.57
C SER A 292 6.08 21.94 10.51
N LEU A 293 6.35 20.72 10.04
CA LEU A 293 6.25 19.49 10.81
C LEU A 293 7.60 18.97 11.32
N VAL A 294 8.70 19.61 10.92
CA VAL A 294 10.05 19.27 11.41
C VAL A 294 10.11 19.50 12.93
N PRO A 295 10.39 18.45 13.73
CA PRO A 295 10.45 18.61 15.18
C PRO A 295 11.67 19.45 15.60
N GLU A 296 11.54 20.14 16.73
CA GLU A 296 12.67 20.83 17.37
C GLU A 296 13.69 19.81 17.88
N THR A 297 14.98 20.14 17.78
CA THR A 297 16.05 19.30 18.30
C THR A 297 15.95 19.18 19.83
N PRO A 298 16.10 17.98 20.43
CA PRO A 298 16.12 17.82 21.88
C PRO A 298 17.26 18.61 22.54
N GLU A 299 16.91 19.41 23.54
CA GLU A 299 17.82 20.23 24.34
C GLU A 299 17.56 20.08 25.86
N GLY A 300 18.52 20.51 26.68
CA GLY A 300 18.41 20.49 28.15
C GLY A 300 18.22 19.08 28.72
N GLU A 301 17.43 18.96 29.78
CA GLU A 301 17.14 17.67 30.44
C GLU A 301 16.50 16.65 29.48
N ARG A 302 15.71 17.09 28.49
CA ARG A 302 15.12 16.22 27.47
C ARG A 302 16.17 15.59 26.56
N ALA A 303 17.33 16.23 26.38
CA ALA A 303 18.43 15.68 25.60
C ALA A 303 19.19 14.56 26.33
N GLU A 304 18.97 14.35 27.63
CA GLU A 304 19.60 13.26 28.38
C GLU A 304 18.86 11.93 28.27
N ASP A 305 17.59 11.94 27.87
CA ASP A 305 16.79 10.73 27.66
C ASP A 305 17.03 10.12 26.26
N PRO A 306 17.59 8.90 26.13
CA PRO A 306 17.83 8.26 24.84
C PRO A 306 16.52 7.99 24.07
N ARG A 307 15.40 7.80 24.78
CA ARG A 307 14.09 7.51 24.19
C ARG A 307 13.51 8.74 23.48
N VAL A 308 13.88 9.95 23.93
CA VAL A 308 13.57 11.21 23.24
C VAL A 308 14.32 11.31 21.93
N TRP A 309 15.60 10.91 21.90
CA TRP A 309 16.39 10.88 20.66
C TRP A 309 15.86 9.88 19.63
N VAL A 310 15.40 8.69 20.05
CA VAL A 310 14.76 7.74 19.13
C VAL A 310 13.46 8.30 18.56
N ASN A 311 12.57 8.86 19.39
CA ASN A 311 11.33 9.47 18.89
C ASN A 311 11.58 10.63 17.92
N TYR A 312 12.56 11.50 18.22
CA TYR A 312 13.00 12.58 17.33
C TYR A 312 13.55 12.04 16.00
N GLY A 313 14.39 11.00 16.05
CA GLY A 313 14.88 10.32 14.85
C GLY A 313 13.76 9.72 14.00
N ASN A 314 12.79 9.07 14.63
CA ASN A 314 11.66 8.44 13.93
C ASN A 314 10.75 9.50 13.26
N GLU A 315 10.54 10.67 13.89
CA GLU A 315 9.83 11.79 13.25
C GLU A 315 10.59 12.35 12.05
N LEU A 316 11.92 12.52 12.14
CA LEU A 316 12.78 12.95 11.03
C LEU A 316 12.82 11.93 9.88
N TRP A 317 12.89 10.64 10.18
CA TRP A 317 12.88 9.57 9.18
C TRP A 317 11.58 9.58 8.36
N ARG A 318 10.42 9.68 9.03
CA ARG A 318 9.10 9.78 8.37
C ARG A 318 9.02 10.99 7.43
N ILE A 319 9.54 12.14 7.86
CA ILE A 319 9.63 13.35 7.04
C ILE A 319 10.55 13.11 5.82
N GLY A 320 11.71 12.50 6.04
CA GLY A 320 12.66 12.15 4.98
C GLY A 320 12.07 11.23 3.91
N ASP A 321 11.25 10.26 4.32
CA ASP A 321 10.58 9.34 3.40
C ASP A 321 9.51 10.03 2.55
N VAL A 322 8.72 10.94 3.11
CA VAL A 322 7.76 11.74 2.31
C VAL A 322 8.51 12.66 1.34
N PHE A 323 9.63 13.27 1.74
CA PHE A 323 10.49 14.00 0.81
C PHE A 323 11.05 13.09 -0.31
N LYS A 324 11.50 11.86 -0.01
CA LYS A 324 11.93 10.89 -1.04
C LYS A 324 10.80 10.55 -2.01
N ALA A 325 9.59 10.30 -1.51
CA ALA A 325 8.42 9.98 -2.35
C ALA A 325 7.96 11.16 -3.24
N THR A 326 8.17 12.41 -2.80
CA THR A 326 7.97 13.60 -3.66
C THR A 326 9.10 13.82 -4.67
N GLY A 327 10.18 13.03 -4.64
CA GLY A 327 11.36 13.21 -5.47
C GLY A 327 12.30 14.34 -5.01
N ASN A 328 12.13 14.83 -3.78
CA ASN A 328 12.89 15.93 -3.22
C ASN A 328 14.18 15.42 -2.54
N GLN A 329 15.32 16.01 -2.90
CA GLN A 329 16.65 15.63 -2.39
C GLN A 329 16.84 15.87 -0.88
N GLU A 330 16.05 16.76 -0.27
CA GLU A 330 16.03 16.98 1.18
C GLU A 330 15.73 15.69 1.97
N GLY A 331 15.09 14.68 1.36
CA GLY A 331 14.82 13.40 2.02
C GLY A 331 16.07 12.71 2.56
N ILE A 332 17.19 12.76 1.83
CA ILE A 332 18.48 12.20 2.27
C ILE A 332 19.03 12.96 3.48
N LYS A 333 18.85 14.29 3.53
CA LYS A 333 19.26 15.13 4.65
C LYS A 333 18.48 14.77 5.93
N TYR A 334 17.17 14.58 5.83
CA TYR A 334 16.35 14.17 6.98
C TYR A 334 16.66 12.73 7.43
N GLN A 335 16.94 11.79 6.51
CA GLN A 335 17.43 10.46 6.87
C GLN A 335 18.80 10.51 7.59
N ASN A 336 19.72 11.39 7.18
CA ASN A 336 20.98 11.63 7.90
C ASN A 336 20.76 12.26 9.30
N TYR A 337 19.79 13.16 9.46
CA TYR A 337 19.42 13.71 10.77
C TYR A 337 18.80 12.64 11.68
N ALA A 338 18.01 11.72 11.13
CA ALA A 338 17.50 10.57 11.87
C ALA A 338 18.63 9.66 12.37
N ILE A 339 19.61 9.33 11.52
CA ILE A 339 20.81 8.58 11.91
C ILE A 339 21.56 9.29 13.04
N ALA A 340 21.82 10.60 12.93
CA ALA A 340 22.49 11.36 13.97
C ALA A 340 21.70 11.42 15.29
N ALA A 341 20.37 11.27 15.25
CA ALA A 341 19.55 11.14 16.44
C ALA A 341 19.69 9.74 17.07
N TYR A 342 19.64 8.66 16.29
CA TYR A 342 19.84 7.31 16.81
C TYR A 342 21.27 7.09 17.33
N ASP A 343 22.29 7.67 16.68
CA ASP A 343 23.68 7.64 17.15
C ASP A 343 23.79 8.23 18.57
N LYS A 344 23.09 9.35 18.86
CA LYS A 344 23.01 9.92 20.22
C LYS A 344 22.22 9.05 21.20
N ALA A 345 21.18 8.37 20.74
CA ALA A 345 20.41 7.45 21.58
C ALA A 345 21.27 6.26 22.02
N VAL A 346 22.02 5.64 21.10
CA VAL A 346 22.91 4.51 21.41
C VAL A 346 24.19 4.92 22.14
N GLU A 347 24.66 6.16 21.97
CA GLU A 347 25.74 6.73 22.80
C GLU A 347 25.31 6.80 24.29
N LYS A 348 24.07 7.24 24.54
CA LYS A 348 23.52 7.39 25.89
C LYS A 348 23.08 6.07 26.52
N ALA A 349 22.50 5.17 25.74
CA ALA A 349 22.10 3.83 26.18
C ALA A 349 22.51 2.76 25.15
N PRO A 350 23.75 2.22 25.24
CA PRO A 350 24.23 1.20 24.30
C PRO A 350 23.42 -0.11 24.30
N SER A 351 22.67 -0.40 25.36
CA SER A 351 21.77 -1.55 25.49
C SER A 351 20.35 -1.33 24.93
N PHE A 352 20.06 -0.15 24.39
CA PHE A 352 18.72 0.23 23.97
C PHE A 352 18.42 -0.28 22.56
N TYR A 353 17.96 -1.54 22.46
CA TYR A 353 17.79 -2.23 21.18
C TYR A 353 16.87 -1.52 20.18
N GLN A 354 15.87 -0.75 20.65
CA GLN A 354 14.98 0.02 19.78
C GLN A 354 15.74 1.10 19.00
N ALA A 355 16.75 1.73 19.61
CA ALA A 355 17.60 2.71 18.92
C ALA A 355 18.44 2.04 17.83
N TRP A 356 19.00 0.86 18.12
CA TRP A 356 19.74 0.05 17.15
C TRP A 356 18.87 -0.46 16.00
N LEU A 357 17.63 -0.86 16.28
CA LEU A 357 16.64 -1.25 15.26
C LEU A 357 16.30 -0.07 14.34
N ALA A 358 15.90 1.07 14.90
CA ALA A 358 15.56 2.26 14.12
C ALA A 358 16.74 2.73 13.25
N ARG A 359 17.95 2.71 13.81
CA ARG A 359 19.21 2.95 13.09
C ARG A 359 19.42 1.97 11.92
N GLY A 360 19.22 0.68 12.14
CA GLY A 360 19.35 -0.36 11.11
C GLY A 360 18.37 -0.19 9.95
N ASN A 361 17.13 0.20 10.25
CA ASN A 361 16.11 0.47 9.23
C ASN A 361 16.53 1.63 8.31
N VAL A 362 16.95 2.77 8.86
CA VAL A 362 17.33 3.93 8.02
C VAL A 362 18.59 3.67 7.19
N PHE A 363 19.56 2.90 7.69
CA PHE A 363 20.68 2.46 6.86
C PHE A 363 20.25 1.51 5.74
N THR A 364 19.26 0.65 5.98
CA THR A 364 18.67 -0.21 4.94
C THR A 364 17.99 0.63 3.85
N ASP A 365 17.23 1.68 4.22
CA ASP A 365 16.56 2.60 3.29
C ASP A 365 17.51 3.48 2.46
N LEU A 366 18.76 3.61 2.91
CA LEU A 366 19.86 4.27 2.21
C LEU A 366 20.72 3.29 1.39
N GLY A 367 20.50 1.98 1.52
CA GLY A 367 21.31 0.94 0.89
C GLY A 367 22.69 0.72 1.54
N ASP A 368 22.96 1.31 2.71
CA ASP A 368 24.17 1.03 3.50
C ASP A 368 23.99 -0.24 4.33
N PHE A 369 23.95 -1.36 3.62
CA PHE A 369 23.76 -2.68 4.21
C PHE A 369 24.86 -3.06 5.22
N LYS A 370 26.03 -2.39 5.21
CA LYS A 370 27.09 -2.64 6.20
C LYS A 370 26.75 -2.02 7.55
N ASN A 371 26.36 -0.75 7.58
CA ASN A 371 25.92 -0.10 8.82
C ASN A 371 24.56 -0.60 9.30
N ALA A 372 23.68 -1.03 8.39
CA ALA A 372 22.44 -1.72 8.74
C ALA A 372 22.74 -3.03 9.50
N LEU A 373 23.64 -3.88 8.97
CA LEU A 373 24.00 -5.15 9.61
C LEU A 373 24.54 -4.95 11.03
N ILE A 374 25.51 -4.04 11.20
CA ILE A 374 26.08 -3.72 12.53
C ILE A 374 24.98 -3.31 13.52
N SER A 375 24.00 -2.53 13.05
CA SER A 375 22.90 -2.05 13.88
C SER A 375 21.93 -3.18 14.25
N TYR A 376 21.56 -4.06 13.31
CA TYR A 376 20.72 -5.22 13.61
C TYR A 376 21.42 -6.24 14.51
N GLU A 377 22.72 -6.46 14.35
CA GLU A 377 23.51 -7.31 15.25
C GLU A 377 23.53 -6.77 16.67
N LYS A 378 23.66 -5.44 16.85
CA LYS A 378 23.57 -4.80 18.17
C LYS A 378 22.15 -4.81 18.74
N ALA A 379 21.12 -4.66 17.92
CA ALA A 379 19.74 -4.83 18.36
C ALA A 379 19.49 -6.25 18.89
N ILE A 380 19.94 -7.29 18.17
CA ILE A 380 19.83 -8.69 18.60
C ILE A 380 20.63 -8.97 19.88
N GLU A 381 21.87 -8.49 19.98
CA GLU A 381 22.76 -8.67 21.14
C GLU A 381 22.18 -8.05 22.42
N THR A 382 21.43 -6.95 22.29
CA THR A 382 20.88 -6.18 23.41
C THR A 382 19.40 -6.46 23.67
N PHE A 383 18.76 -7.32 22.87
CA PHE A 383 17.37 -7.72 23.05
C PHE A 383 17.21 -8.66 24.26
N PRO A 384 16.21 -8.47 25.14
CA PRO A 384 16.03 -9.25 26.37
C PRO A 384 15.40 -10.65 26.13
N TYR A 385 15.90 -11.41 25.15
CA TYR A 385 15.27 -12.63 24.62
C TYR A 385 14.93 -13.68 25.69
N GLU A 386 15.86 -13.96 26.61
CA GLU A 386 15.66 -14.96 27.66
C GLU A 386 14.51 -14.56 28.60
N GLN A 387 14.43 -13.29 29.00
CA GLN A 387 13.35 -12.77 29.83
C GLN A 387 12.01 -12.79 29.08
N THR A 388 12.01 -12.40 27.81
CA THR A 388 10.84 -12.46 26.94
C THR A 388 10.32 -13.90 26.80
N ARG A 389 11.20 -14.87 26.52
CA ARG A 389 10.84 -16.29 26.40
C ARG A 389 10.28 -16.84 27.72
N ASP A 390 10.90 -16.50 28.85
CA ASP A 390 10.44 -16.95 30.16
C ASP A 390 9.07 -16.34 30.52
N ASN A 391 8.82 -15.07 30.18
CA ASN A 391 7.51 -14.42 30.31
C ASN A 391 6.44 -15.06 29.41
N TYR A 392 6.80 -15.50 28.19
CA TYR A 392 5.88 -16.19 27.29
C TYR A 392 5.52 -17.60 27.79
N GLN A 393 6.51 -18.33 28.31
CA GLN A 393 6.32 -19.69 28.82
C GLN A 393 5.64 -19.74 30.19
N ASN A 394 5.89 -18.75 31.06
CA ASN A 394 5.40 -18.71 32.45
C ASN A 394 4.77 -17.34 32.81
N PRO A 395 3.75 -16.87 32.08
CA PRO A 395 3.11 -15.58 32.32
C PRO A 395 2.34 -15.58 33.65
N LYS A 396 2.40 -14.47 34.39
CA LYS A 396 1.58 -14.24 35.60
C LYS A 396 0.20 -13.69 35.25
N LYS A 397 0.06 -13.10 34.06
CA LYS A 397 -1.20 -12.55 33.51
C LYS A 397 -1.21 -12.63 31.98
N GLU A 398 -2.41 -12.55 31.40
CA GLU A 398 -2.58 -12.59 29.94
C GLU A 398 -1.93 -11.38 29.24
N GLU A 399 -1.86 -10.20 29.88
CA GLU A 399 -1.19 -9.04 29.28
C GLU A 399 0.33 -9.24 29.20
N GLU A 400 0.94 -9.95 30.17
CA GLU A 400 2.37 -10.29 30.18
C GLU A 400 2.69 -11.30 29.07
N LYS A 401 1.83 -12.31 28.87
CA LYS A 401 1.92 -13.26 27.75
C LYS A 401 1.79 -12.54 26.40
N THR A 402 0.79 -11.67 26.26
CA THR A 402 0.53 -10.90 25.03
C THR A 402 1.70 -9.98 24.67
N GLN A 403 2.33 -9.35 25.67
CA GLN A 403 3.54 -8.54 25.41
C GLN A 403 4.72 -9.44 25.03
N ALA A 404 4.94 -10.54 25.73
CA ALA A 404 6.02 -11.47 25.41
C ALA A 404 5.88 -12.09 24.00
N GLU A 405 4.67 -12.37 23.54
CA GLU A 405 4.40 -12.78 22.16
C GLU A 405 4.83 -11.72 21.13
N ARG A 406 4.51 -10.44 21.36
CA ARG A 406 4.95 -9.33 20.50
C ARG A 406 6.47 -9.15 20.50
N ASP A 407 7.08 -9.26 21.68
CA ASP A 407 8.53 -9.17 21.85
C ASP A 407 9.24 -10.33 21.11
N LEU A 408 8.68 -11.55 21.12
CA LEU A 408 9.20 -12.68 20.33
C LEU A 408 9.05 -12.44 18.81
N ASP A 409 7.90 -11.95 18.37
CA ASP A 409 7.66 -11.60 16.96
C ASP A 409 8.61 -10.48 16.47
N LEU A 410 8.95 -9.53 17.35
CA LEU A 410 9.95 -8.48 17.11
C LEU A 410 11.37 -9.06 17.04
N TYR A 411 11.74 -9.96 17.95
CA TYR A 411 13.04 -10.64 17.92
C TYR A 411 13.23 -11.49 16.67
N ALA A 412 12.19 -12.24 16.26
CA ALA A 412 12.14 -12.95 15.00
C ALA A 412 12.33 -11.99 13.81
N SER A 413 11.71 -10.80 13.87
CA SER A 413 11.86 -9.78 12.84
C SER A 413 13.27 -9.17 12.79
N LEU A 414 13.96 -8.99 13.92
CA LEU A 414 15.38 -8.58 13.95
C LEU A 414 16.28 -9.57 13.20
N TRP A 415 16.07 -10.88 13.41
CA TRP A 415 16.78 -11.92 12.67
C TRP A 415 16.41 -11.92 11.17
N ARG A 416 15.15 -11.68 10.83
CA ARG A 416 14.70 -11.53 9.43
C ARG A 416 15.39 -10.34 8.74
N TYR A 417 15.47 -9.18 9.39
CA TYR A 417 16.17 -8.00 8.87
C TYR A 417 17.67 -8.26 8.71
N LYS A 418 18.32 -8.91 9.69
CA LYS A 418 19.72 -9.35 9.57
C LYS A 418 19.91 -10.26 8.35
N GLY A 419 19.06 -11.27 8.16
CA GLY A 419 19.11 -12.17 7.02
C GLY A 419 18.94 -11.47 5.68
N LEU A 420 17.94 -10.58 5.55
CA LEU A 420 17.72 -9.77 4.34
C LEU A 420 18.93 -8.91 3.99
N VAL A 421 19.53 -8.23 4.98
CA VAL A 421 20.73 -7.42 4.78
C VAL A 421 21.95 -8.28 4.41
N LEU A 422 22.11 -9.46 5.00
CA LEU A 422 23.16 -10.41 4.61
C LEU A 422 22.98 -10.90 3.16
N SER A 423 21.74 -11.18 2.73
CA SER A 423 21.45 -11.48 1.31
C SER A 423 21.79 -10.31 0.39
N LYS A 424 21.49 -9.05 0.77
CA LYS A 424 21.92 -7.86 -0.01
C LYS A 424 23.45 -7.66 -0.04
N LEU A 425 24.19 -8.27 0.89
CA LEU A 425 25.64 -8.34 0.91
C LEU A 425 26.20 -9.62 0.23
N ASN A 426 25.35 -10.45 -0.37
CA ASN A 426 25.67 -11.78 -0.93
C ASN A 426 26.29 -12.77 0.08
N ARG A 427 26.00 -12.62 1.37
CA ARG A 427 26.48 -13.48 2.48
C ARG A 427 25.44 -14.55 2.80
N TYR A 428 25.12 -15.37 1.81
CA TYR A 428 23.95 -16.26 1.84
C TYR A 428 24.03 -17.36 2.92
N ASP A 429 25.20 -17.91 3.22
CA ASP A 429 25.38 -18.88 4.34
C ASP A 429 24.96 -18.28 5.69
N GLU A 430 25.31 -17.02 5.93
CA GLU A 430 24.97 -16.32 7.18
C GLU A 430 23.51 -15.85 7.18
N ALA A 431 22.97 -15.51 6.00
CA ALA A 431 21.56 -15.20 5.83
C ALA A 431 20.67 -16.43 6.13
N LEU A 432 21.07 -17.61 5.65
CA LEU A 432 20.43 -18.89 5.95
C LEU A 432 20.34 -19.13 7.46
N GLY A 433 21.48 -19.01 8.17
CA GLY A 433 21.50 -19.14 9.64
C GLY A 433 20.65 -18.09 10.36
N ALA A 434 20.52 -16.87 9.81
CA ALA A 434 19.62 -15.85 10.34
C ALA A 434 18.14 -16.19 10.13
N PHE A 435 17.74 -16.71 8.96
CA PHE A 435 16.37 -17.16 8.70
C PHE A 435 16.01 -18.40 9.54
N GLU A 436 16.96 -19.29 9.81
CA GLU A 436 16.76 -20.40 10.76
C GLU A 436 16.46 -19.90 12.18
N LYS A 437 17.06 -18.79 12.64
CA LYS A 437 16.67 -18.15 13.91
C LYS A 437 15.26 -17.56 13.92
N VAL A 438 14.71 -17.16 12.78
CA VAL A 438 13.30 -16.77 12.68
C VAL A 438 12.40 -18.00 12.88
N LEU A 439 12.76 -19.12 12.23
CA LEU A 439 12.00 -20.38 12.29
C LEU A 439 12.13 -21.11 13.65
N GLU A 440 13.20 -20.89 14.41
CA GLU A 440 13.31 -21.33 15.82
C GLU A 440 12.28 -20.63 16.73
N VAL A 441 11.84 -19.42 16.38
CA VAL A 441 10.82 -18.67 17.14
C VAL A 441 9.41 -18.94 16.60
N ASN A 442 9.26 -19.00 15.28
CA ASN A 442 7.99 -19.32 14.61
C ASN A 442 8.21 -20.24 13.40
N GLU A 443 7.98 -21.55 13.60
CA GLU A 443 8.11 -22.58 12.56
C GLU A 443 7.09 -22.44 11.40
N THR A 444 6.08 -21.58 11.56
CA THR A 444 5.01 -21.32 10.56
C THR A 444 5.20 -20.01 9.78
N ASP A 445 6.29 -19.29 10.00
CA ASP A 445 6.62 -18.07 9.25
C ASP A 445 6.98 -18.40 7.80
N PHE A 446 5.97 -18.38 6.92
CA PHE A 446 6.10 -18.67 5.50
C PHE A 446 7.06 -17.70 4.77
N VAL A 447 7.23 -16.47 5.26
CA VAL A 447 8.18 -15.49 4.70
C VAL A 447 9.61 -15.92 5.04
N ALA A 448 9.86 -16.36 6.27
CA ALA A 448 11.16 -16.89 6.67
C ALA A 448 11.51 -18.21 5.95
N VAL A 449 10.52 -19.09 5.73
CA VAL A 449 10.71 -20.31 4.92
C VAL A 449 11.07 -19.97 3.47
N ASP A 450 10.37 -19.02 2.85
CA ASP A 450 10.68 -18.54 1.50
C ASP A 450 12.07 -17.90 1.41
N LEU A 451 12.41 -16.98 2.33
CA LEU A 451 13.72 -16.33 2.36
C LEU A 451 14.88 -17.30 2.63
N LYS A 452 14.64 -18.36 3.42
CA LYS A 452 15.55 -19.51 3.54
C LYS A 452 15.72 -20.25 2.20
N GLY A 453 14.62 -20.53 1.50
CA GLY A 453 14.66 -21.10 0.15
C GLY A 453 15.46 -20.23 -0.83
N PHE A 454 15.28 -18.91 -0.78
CA PHE A 454 16.02 -17.94 -1.61
C PHE A 454 17.53 -18.03 -1.32
N ALA A 455 17.95 -18.01 -0.05
CA ALA A 455 19.35 -18.15 0.31
C ALA A 455 19.94 -19.50 -0.17
N GLN A 456 19.20 -20.60 -0.04
CA GLN A 456 19.58 -21.92 -0.56
C GLN A 456 19.75 -21.92 -2.09
N MET A 457 18.83 -21.28 -2.82
CA MET A 457 18.87 -21.18 -4.28
C MET A 457 20.08 -20.39 -4.78
N GLU A 458 20.50 -19.36 -4.04
CA GLU A 458 21.68 -18.56 -4.35
C GLU A 458 23.00 -19.23 -3.94
N LEU A 459 22.96 -20.17 -2.99
CA LEU A 459 24.04 -21.13 -2.71
C LEU A 459 24.09 -22.29 -3.74
N GLY A 460 23.11 -22.37 -4.66
CA GLY A 460 23.01 -23.39 -5.71
C GLY A 460 22.28 -24.68 -5.28
N GLU A 461 21.70 -24.72 -4.08
CA GLU A 461 20.97 -25.86 -3.53
C GLU A 461 19.51 -25.93 -4.06
N ASN A 462 19.34 -25.90 -5.38
CA ASN A 462 18.05 -25.62 -6.02
C ASN A 462 16.91 -26.62 -5.64
N GLU A 463 17.20 -27.90 -5.39
CA GLU A 463 16.18 -28.87 -4.92
C GLU A 463 15.78 -28.59 -3.45
N THR A 464 16.72 -28.21 -2.60
CA THR A 464 16.44 -27.84 -1.20
C THR A 464 15.63 -26.55 -1.15
N ALA A 465 16.00 -25.57 -1.98
CA ALA A 465 15.27 -24.33 -2.16
C ALA A 465 13.83 -24.58 -2.63
N LEU A 466 13.64 -25.44 -3.64
CA LEU A 466 12.33 -25.84 -4.14
C LEU A 466 11.44 -26.41 -3.01
N ALA A 467 11.97 -27.31 -2.18
CA ALA A 467 11.24 -27.85 -1.03
C ALA A 467 10.86 -26.75 0.00
N SER A 468 11.73 -25.76 0.22
CA SER A 468 11.40 -24.58 1.05
C SER A 468 10.27 -23.73 0.41
N PHE A 469 10.33 -23.43 -0.89
CA PHE A 469 9.27 -22.66 -1.56
C PHE A 469 7.92 -23.41 -1.56
N GLU A 470 7.94 -24.73 -1.76
CA GLU A 470 6.74 -25.57 -1.64
C GLU A 470 6.18 -25.52 -0.21
N ARG A 471 7.02 -25.57 0.81
CA ARG A 471 6.60 -25.43 2.20
C ARG A 471 6.03 -24.03 2.52
N ALA A 472 6.60 -22.97 1.95
CA ALA A 472 6.04 -21.62 2.08
C ALA A 472 4.66 -21.50 1.43
N ILE A 473 4.44 -22.14 0.28
CA ILE A 473 3.14 -22.22 -0.42
C ILE A 473 2.13 -23.06 0.39
N GLU A 474 2.54 -24.15 1.04
CA GLU A 474 1.66 -24.92 1.95
C GLU A 474 1.17 -24.09 3.14
N LEU A 475 2.05 -23.23 3.68
CA LEU A 475 1.74 -22.35 4.81
C LEU A 475 0.89 -21.14 4.38
N ASN A 476 1.14 -20.58 3.19
CA ASN A 476 0.34 -19.50 2.62
C ASN A 476 0.22 -19.62 1.08
N PRO A 477 -0.88 -20.21 0.56
CA PRO A 477 -1.08 -20.40 -0.88
C PRO A 477 -1.20 -19.10 -1.70
N GLU A 478 -1.49 -17.96 -1.07
CA GLU A 478 -1.61 -16.65 -1.74
C GLU A 478 -0.29 -15.85 -1.74
N TYR A 479 0.78 -16.37 -1.13
CA TYR A 479 2.07 -15.67 -1.07
C TYR A 479 2.81 -15.72 -2.42
N LEU A 480 2.65 -14.65 -3.19
CA LEU A 480 3.17 -14.50 -4.56
C LEU A 480 4.66 -14.80 -4.71
N PHE A 481 5.50 -14.37 -3.76
CA PHE A 481 6.96 -14.51 -3.86
C PHE A 481 7.41 -15.98 -3.85
N ALA A 482 6.81 -16.84 -3.02
CA ALA A 482 7.15 -18.26 -3.02
C ALA A 482 6.76 -18.96 -4.34
N TRP A 483 5.69 -18.51 -5.01
CA TRP A 483 5.35 -19.00 -6.36
C TRP A 483 6.35 -18.51 -7.42
N VAL A 484 6.82 -17.26 -7.35
CA VAL A 484 7.88 -16.73 -8.21
C VAL A 484 9.18 -17.52 -8.02
N HIS A 485 9.66 -17.63 -6.78
CA HIS A 485 10.91 -18.32 -6.48
C HIS A 485 10.84 -19.84 -6.75
N LYS A 486 9.66 -20.46 -6.60
CA LYS A 486 9.42 -21.83 -7.08
C LYS A 486 9.60 -21.93 -8.60
N GLY A 487 9.09 -20.95 -9.36
CA GLY A 487 9.34 -20.83 -10.80
C GLY A 487 10.83 -20.71 -11.13
N ASP A 488 11.55 -19.82 -10.44
CA ASP A 488 12.99 -19.60 -10.62
C ASP A 488 13.79 -20.88 -10.31
N ALA A 489 13.50 -21.56 -9.21
CA ALA A 489 14.17 -22.80 -8.81
C ALA A 489 13.89 -23.95 -9.79
N LEU A 490 12.64 -24.11 -10.25
CA LEU A 490 12.28 -25.10 -11.27
C LEU A 490 12.98 -24.81 -12.61
N ALA A 491 13.13 -23.53 -12.99
CA ALA A 491 13.88 -23.14 -14.18
C ALA A 491 15.39 -23.42 -14.03
N LYS A 492 15.99 -23.09 -12.87
CA LYS A 492 17.39 -23.47 -12.53
C LYS A 492 17.61 -25.00 -12.47
N LEU A 493 16.54 -25.80 -12.38
CA LEU A 493 16.54 -27.27 -12.44
C LEU A 493 16.15 -27.85 -13.81
N ASP A 494 15.99 -27.02 -14.84
CA ASP A 494 15.54 -27.40 -16.20
C ASP A 494 14.14 -28.08 -16.23
N ARG A 495 13.33 -27.85 -15.20
CA ARG A 495 11.94 -28.35 -15.06
C ARG A 495 10.94 -27.36 -15.67
N LEU A 496 11.21 -26.92 -16.89
CA LEU A 496 10.58 -25.73 -17.52
C LEU A 496 9.03 -25.76 -17.53
N PRO A 497 8.32 -26.88 -17.83
CA PRO A 497 6.86 -26.91 -17.78
C PRO A 497 6.28 -26.63 -16.38
N ALA A 498 6.95 -27.11 -15.33
CA ALA A 498 6.53 -26.88 -13.95
C ALA A 498 6.83 -25.43 -13.50
N ALA A 499 7.92 -24.85 -14.00
CA ALA A 499 8.25 -23.44 -13.78
C ALA A 499 7.20 -22.50 -14.42
N VAL A 500 6.79 -22.75 -15.66
CA VAL A 500 5.70 -22.01 -16.33
C VAL A 500 4.40 -22.08 -15.51
N ALA A 501 4.01 -23.27 -15.05
CA ALA A 501 2.82 -23.45 -14.23
C ALA A 501 2.89 -22.73 -12.87
N ALA A 502 4.09 -22.58 -12.29
CA ALA A 502 4.29 -21.81 -11.06
C ALA A 502 4.06 -20.31 -11.28
N TYR A 503 4.61 -19.73 -12.36
CA TYR A 503 4.36 -18.33 -12.70
C TYR A 503 2.89 -18.06 -13.09
N GLU A 504 2.19 -19.02 -13.68
CA GLU A 504 0.75 -18.92 -13.94
C GLU A 504 -0.07 -18.79 -12.66
N GLN A 505 0.36 -19.39 -11.55
CA GLN A 505 -0.28 -19.14 -10.24
C GLN A 505 -0.06 -17.70 -9.77
N VAL A 506 1.13 -17.12 -9.98
CA VAL A 506 1.40 -15.71 -9.66
C VAL A 506 0.45 -14.80 -10.44
N LEU A 507 0.26 -15.05 -11.74
CA LEU A 507 -0.65 -14.28 -12.59
C LEU A 507 -2.14 -14.53 -12.26
N ARG A 508 -2.51 -15.73 -11.77
CA ARG A 508 -3.86 -16.00 -11.28
C ARG A 508 -4.18 -15.25 -9.99
N ILE A 509 -3.21 -15.13 -9.07
CA ILE A 509 -3.37 -14.42 -7.79
C ILE A 509 -3.30 -12.90 -8.02
N GLN A 510 -2.37 -12.43 -8.86
CA GLN A 510 -2.24 -11.03 -9.25
C GLN A 510 -1.98 -10.90 -10.78
N PRO A 511 -3.03 -10.69 -11.60
CA PRO A 511 -2.92 -10.58 -13.06
C PRO A 511 -1.95 -9.49 -13.55
N ASN A 512 -1.75 -8.45 -12.73
CA ASN A 512 -0.88 -7.31 -13.03
C ASN A 512 0.53 -7.46 -12.43
N TYR A 513 0.99 -8.67 -12.10
CA TYR A 513 2.35 -8.91 -11.57
C TYR A 513 3.36 -9.14 -12.69
N TYR A 514 3.73 -8.03 -13.36
CA TYR A 514 4.50 -8.05 -14.62
C TYR A 514 5.82 -8.83 -14.55
N ASN A 515 6.53 -8.81 -13.42
CA ASN A 515 7.79 -9.55 -13.26
C ASN A 515 7.61 -11.06 -13.50
N ALA A 516 6.50 -11.66 -13.04
CA ALA A 516 6.22 -13.08 -13.30
C ALA A 516 5.75 -13.32 -14.74
N ALA A 517 5.14 -12.33 -15.41
CA ALA A 517 4.83 -12.45 -16.83
C ALA A 517 6.12 -12.53 -17.68
N PHE A 518 7.11 -11.68 -17.40
CA PHE A 518 8.43 -11.75 -18.04
C PHE A 518 9.16 -13.06 -17.73
N GLN A 519 9.31 -13.44 -16.45
CA GLN A 519 9.98 -14.69 -16.08
C GLN A 519 9.29 -15.92 -16.70
N ARG A 520 7.95 -15.93 -16.78
CA ARG A 520 7.18 -16.96 -17.50
C ARG A 520 7.51 -16.98 -18.98
N ALA A 521 7.53 -15.82 -19.63
CA ALA A 521 7.82 -15.71 -21.06
C ALA A 521 9.22 -16.23 -21.38
N ASP A 522 10.24 -15.84 -20.63
CA ASP A 522 11.63 -16.29 -20.84
C ASP A 522 11.80 -17.80 -20.65
N VAL A 523 11.18 -18.37 -19.61
CA VAL A 523 11.23 -19.82 -19.35
C VAL A 523 10.41 -20.62 -20.37
N LEU A 524 9.26 -20.09 -20.81
CA LEU A 524 8.47 -20.67 -21.90
C LEU A 524 9.24 -20.60 -23.23
N ALA A 525 9.99 -19.51 -23.48
CA ALA A 525 10.84 -19.37 -24.65
C ALA A 525 11.92 -20.44 -24.71
N GLU A 526 12.55 -20.72 -23.58
CA GLU A 526 13.54 -21.79 -23.49
C GLU A 526 12.90 -23.16 -23.73
N PHE A 527 11.74 -23.42 -23.12
CA PHE A 527 11.01 -24.67 -23.35
C PHE A 527 10.63 -24.87 -24.83
N LEU A 528 10.08 -23.85 -25.50
CA LEU A 528 9.67 -23.95 -26.90
C LEU A 528 10.88 -24.04 -27.86
N ARG A 529 11.99 -23.35 -27.57
CA ARG A 529 13.26 -23.52 -28.29
C ARG A 529 13.79 -24.95 -28.21
N GLN A 530 13.75 -25.55 -27.02
CA GLN A 530 14.23 -26.93 -26.80
C GLN A 530 13.36 -27.99 -27.52
N ASN A 531 12.06 -27.72 -27.70
CA ASN A 531 11.12 -28.68 -28.29
C ASN A 531 10.80 -28.44 -29.78
N GLY A 532 11.30 -27.35 -30.39
CA GLY A 532 11.14 -27.09 -31.82
C GLY A 532 9.74 -26.66 -32.24
N GLU A 533 9.05 -25.94 -31.36
CA GLU A 533 7.66 -25.51 -31.49
C GLU A 533 7.48 -24.30 -32.44
N THR A 534 6.22 -23.95 -32.75
CA THR A 534 5.86 -23.15 -33.93
C THR A 534 6.14 -21.64 -33.82
N PRO A 535 6.22 -20.90 -34.96
CA PRO A 535 6.53 -19.46 -34.93
C PRO A 535 5.43 -18.61 -34.26
N GLU A 536 4.18 -19.05 -34.24
CA GLU A 536 3.08 -18.38 -33.51
C GLU A 536 3.34 -18.40 -32.00
N ALA A 537 3.81 -19.53 -31.46
CA ALA A 537 4.12 -19.65 -30.04
C ALA A 537 5.37 -18.83 -29.65
N LEU A 538 6.29 -18.60 -30.59
CA LEU A 538 7.39 -17.63 -30.42
C LEU A 538 6.90 -16.18 -30.46
N ALA A 539 5.86 -15.86 -31.24
CA ALA A 539 5.23 -14.55 -31.22
C ALA A 539 4.50 -14.25 -29.89
N ASP A 540 3.88 -15.26 -29.26
CA ASP A 540 3.29 -15.13 -27.91
C ASP A 540 4.32 -14.62 -26.88
N ILE A 541 5.50 -15.23 -26.84
CA ILE A 541 6.58 -14.84 -25.92
C ILE A 541 7.10 -13.43 -26.22
N LEU A 542 7.35 -13.15 -27.50
CA LEU A 542 8.02 -11.93 -27.91
C LEU A 542 7.16 -10.70 -27.62
N ALA A 543 5.83 -10.84 -27.63
CA ALA A 543 4.89 -9.81 -27.19
C ALA A 543 5.17 -9.40 -25.73
N ILE A 544 5.34 -10.39 -24.86
CA ILE A 544 5.55 -10.19 -23.42
C ILE A 544 6.92 -9.54 -23.16
N ASN A 545 7.97 -9.96 -23.88
CA ASN A 545 9.33 -9.49 -23.64
C ASN A 545 9.63 -8.07 -24.17
N LEU A 546 8.82 -7.52 -25.08
CA LEU A 546 9.03 -6.18 -25.65
C LEU A 546 8.69 -5.02 -24.69
N ALA A 547 8.11 -5.29 -23.53
CA ALA A 547 7.59 -4.25 -22.66
C ALA A 547 8.66 -3.50 -21.85
N GLN A 548 8.93 -2.26 -22.27
CA GLN A 548 9.13 -1.17 -21.31
C GLN A 548 8.20 0.02 -21.63
N SER A 549 7.66 0.59 -20.55
CA SER A 549 6.79 1.78 -20.44
C SER A 549 5.26 1.61 -20.57
N ASP A 550 4.57 2.51 -19.87
CA ASP A 550 3.11 2.72 -19.66
C ASP A 550 2.21 1.59 -19.08
N GLY A 551 1.10 2.03 -18.46
CA GLY A 551 0.07 1.21 -17.81
C GLY A 551 -0.92 0.53 -18.77
N LEU A 552 -1.20 1.11 -19.94
CA LEU A 552 -2.05 0.44 -20.94
C LEU A 552 -1.31 -0.74 -21.59
N HIS A 553 -0.06 -0.53 -21.97
CA HIS A 553 0.82 -1.58 -22.52
C HIS A 553 0.85 -2.81 -21.59
N ARG A 554 1.01 -2.55 -20.29
CA ARG A 554 0.95 -3.54 -19.20
C ARG A 554 -0.38 -4.30 -19.11
N LEU A 555 -1.52 -3.62 -19.25
CA LEU A 555 -2.85 -4.25 -19.24
C LEU A 555 -3.06 -5.14 -20.46
N GLY A 556 -2.65 -4.68 -21.65
CA GLY A 556 -2.75 -5.45 -22.89
C GLY A 556 -1.99 -6.77 -22.81
N LEU A 557 -0.81 -6.78 -22.18
CA LEU A 557 -0.03 -8.00 -21.94
C LEU A 557 -0.62 -8.93 -20.89
N ALA A 558 -1.28 -8.40 -19.85
CA ALA A 558 -2.00 -9.24 -18.88
C ALA A 558 -3.17 -9.97 -19.55
N GLN A 559 -3.95 -9.26 -20.38
CA GLN A 559 -5.03 -9.86 -21.20
C GLN A 559 -4.46 -10.91 -22.16
N PHE A 560 -3.37 -10.57 -22.85
CA PHE A 560 -2.68 -11.46 -23.78
C PHE A 560 -2.21 -12.77 -23.11
N GLY A 561 -1.53 -12.68 -21.96
CA GLY A 561 -1.08 -13.83 -21.18
C GLY A 561 -2.22 -14.68 -20.59
N LEU A 562 -3.40 -14.09 -20.41
CA LEU A 562 -4.66 -14.77 -20.06
C LEU A 562 -5.45 -15.30 -21.28
N THR A 563 -4.87 -15.26 -22.48
CA THR A 563 -5.48 -15.62 -23.77
C THR A 563 -6.66 -14.76 -24.24
N ASP A 564 -6.90 -13.61 -23.58
CA ASP A 564 -7.84 -12.57 -24.04
C ASP A 564 -7.19 -11.74 -25.18
N ARG A 565 -7.17 -12.34 -26.37
CA ARG A 565 -6.50 -11.79 -27.56
C ARG A 565 -7.16 -10.51 -28.06
N GLU A 566 -8.49 -10.48 -28.19
CA GLU A 566 -9.22 -9.28 -28.63
C GLU A 566 -9.12 -8.14 -27.59
N GLY A 567 -9.18 -8.45 -26.29
CA GLY A 567 -8.95 -7.46 -25.25
C GLY A 567 -7.53 -6.88 -25.31
N ALA A 568 -6.51 -7.72 -25.54
CA ALA A 568 -5.14 -7.27 -25.76
C ALA A 568 -5.01 -6.35 -26.99
N ILE A 569 -5.56 -6.74 -28.15
CA ILE A 569 -5.54 -5.92 -29.39
C ILE A 569 -6.19 -4.56 -29.15
N ALA A 570 -7.34 -4.53 -28.47
CA ALA A 570 -8.05 -3.30 -28.13
C ALA A 570 -7.22 -2.40 -27.21
N THR A 571 -6.64 -2.96 -26.14
CA THR A 571 -5.82 -2.21 -25.18
C THR A 571 -4.53 -1.67 -25.78
N PHE A 572 -3.83 -2.45 -26.62
CA PHE A 572 -2.68 -1.91 -27.36
C PHE A 572 -3.10 -0.87 -28.40
N GLY A 573 -4.27 -1.04 -29.02
CA GLY A 573 -4.88 -0.01 -29.86
C GLY A 573 -5.07 1.31 -29.11
N GLU A 574 -5.57 1.26 -27.87
CA GLU A 574 -5.67 2.44 -27.02
C GLU A 574 -4.29 3.01 -26.65
N ALA A 575 -3.31 2.17 -26.30
CA ALA A 575 -1.95 2.60 -26.00
C ALA A 575 -1.32 3.38 -27.17
N THR A 576 -1.37 2.84 -28.39
CA THR A 576 -0.85 3.51 -29.60
C THR A 576 -1.64 4.75 -30.00
N ASN A 577 -2.92 4.86 -29.61
CA ASN A 577 -3.72 6.08 -29.83
C ASN A 577 -3.37 7.19 -28.83
N ARG A 578 -3.04 6.83 -27.57
CA ARG A 578 -2.61 7.81 -26.55
C ARG A 578 -1.16 8.25 -26.75
N ASN A 579 -0.28 7.35 -27.17
CA ASN A 579 1.10 7.65 -27.52
C ASN A 579 1.47 7.02 -28.88
N PRO A 580 1.27 7.76 -30.00
CA PRO A 580 1.62 7.28 -31.33
C PRO A 580 3.11 6.97 -31.53
N ASP A 581 3.98 7.57 -30.72
CA ASP A 581 5.44 7.40 -30.78
C ASP A 581 5.94 6.27 -29.84
N ASP A 582 5.04 5.41 -29.30
CA ASP A 582 5.43 4.21 -28.56
C ASP A 582 5.72 3.04 -29.51
N ALA A 583 6.98 2.93 -29.96
CA ALA A 583 7.45 1.83 -30.79
C ALA A 583 7.16 0.44 -30.19
N ALA A 584 7.20 0.31 -28.85
CA ALA A 584 7.03 -0.97 -28.18
C ALA A 584 5.56 -1.37 -28.13
N ALA A 585 4.62 -0.43 -27.90
CA ALA A 585 3.19 -0.70 -27.99
C ALA A 585 2.74 -1.09 -29.41
N TRP A 586 3.33 -0.48 -30.44
CA TRP A 586 3.13 -0.90 -31.83
C TRP A 586 3.64 -2.33 -32.09
N ALA A 587 4.83 -2.68 -31.59
CA ALA A 587 5.38 -4.02 -31.74
C ALA A 587 4.57 -5.10 -30.99
N ALA A 588 4.17 -4.82 -29.74
CA ALA A 588 3.31 -5.71 -28.95
C ALA A 588 1.96 -5.95 -29.64
N LYS A 589 1.32 -4.90 -30.17
CA LYS A 589 0.11 -5.00 -30.99
C LYS A 589 0.32 -5.91 -32.21
N GLY A 590 1.44 -5.76 -32.90
CA GLY A 590 1.78 -6.59 -34.05
C GLY A 590 1.90 -8.07 -33.72
N LEU A 591 2.52 -8.40 -32.58
CA LEU A 591 2.68 -9.78 -32.12
C LEU A 591 1.35 -10.40 -31.68
N THR A 592 0.49 -9.66 -31.01
CA THR A 592 -0.87 -10.14 -30.73
C THR A 592 -1.68 -10.38 -32.00
N LEU A 593 -1.51 -9.53 -33.03
CA LEU A 593 -2.14 -9.71 -34.33
C LEU A 593 -1.60 -10.92 -35.10
N ILE A 594 -0.31 -11.29 -34.98
CA ILE A 594 0.21 -12.58 -35.49
C ILE A 594 -0.59 -13.73 -34.90
N VAL A 595 -0.72 -13.73 -33.57
CA VAL A 595 -1.31 -14.81 -32.78
C VAL A 595 -2.82 -14.95 -33.03
N ASP A 596 -3.47 -13.86 -33.43
CA ASP A 596 -4.86 -13.82 -33.91
C ASP A 596 -5.01 -14.13 -35.42
N ASN A 597 -3.91 -14.51 -36.10
CA ASN A 597 -3.81 -14.79 -37.55
C ASN A 597 -4.10 -13.57 -38.46
N ARG A 598 -3.94 -12.35 -37.94
CA ARG A 598 -4.18 -11.06 -38.63
C ARG A 598 -2.89 -10.48 -39.20
N TYR A 599 -2.20 -11.30 -40.00
CA TYR A 599 -0.84 -11.05 -40.52
C TYR A 599 -0.67 -9.69 -41.23
N ALA A 600 -1.65 -9.26 -42.02
CA ALA A 600 -1.61 -7.97 -42.71
C ALA A 600 -1.66 -6.76 -41.75
N GLU A 601 -2.42 -6.85 -40.65
CA GLU A 601 -2.46 -5.81 -39.63
C GLU A 601 -1.21 -5.87 -38.74
N ALA A 602 -0.70 -7.08 -38.45
CA ALA A 602 0.55 -7.28 -37.74
C ALA A 602 1.73 -6.59 -38.46
N ARG A 603 1.85 -6.79 -39.77
CA ARG A 603 2.84 -6.14 -40.63
C ARG A 603 2.84 -4.62 -40.47
N LEU A 604 1.67 -3.99 -40.58
CA LEU A 604 1.53 -2.53 -40.46
C LEU A 604 1.93 -2.02 -39.07
N ALA A 605 1.64 -2.81 -38.02
CA ALA A 605 2.04 -2.47 -36.66
C ALA A 605 3.57 -2.55 -36.48
N PHE A 606 4.25 -3.57 -37.03
CA PHE A 606 5.71 -3.65 -37.01
C PHE A 606 6.39 -2.58 -37.87
N GLU A 607 5.83 -2.26 -39.04
CA GLU A 607 6.33 -1.16 -39.88
C GLU A 607 6.28 0.18 -39.11
N LYS A 608 5.23 0.42 -38.32
CA LYS A 608 5.16 1.57 -37.42
C LYS A 608 6.14 1.51 -36.25
N ALA A 609 6.31 0.36 -35.63
CA ALA A 609 7.33 0.17 -34.58
C ALA A 609 8.75 0.46 -35.09
N LEU A 610 9.09 0.01 -36.30
CA LEU A 610 10.40 0.23 -36.94
C LEU A 610 10.56 1.63 -37.54
N GLU A 611 9.48 2.32 -37.92
CA GLU A 611 9.54 3.75 -38.29
C GLU A 611 9.98 4.62 -37.10
N ILE A 612 9.54 4.26 -35.89
CA ILE A 612 9.85 4.97 -34.64
C ILE A 612 11.21 4.53 -34.06
N ASN A 613 11.49 3.22 -34.06
CA ASN A 613 12.76 2.65 -33.59
C ASN A 613 13.31 1.60 -34.59
N PRO A 614 14.10 2.03 -35.60
CA PRO A 614 14.61 1.15 -36.65
C PRO A 614 15.57 0.04 -36.19
N GLU A 615 16.17 0.18 -35.00
CA GLU A 615 17.16 -0.78 -34.47
C GLU A 615 16.56 -1.72 -33.40
N ASN A 616 15.23 -1.76 -33.25
CA ASN A 616 14.58 -2.67 -32.30
C ASN A 616 14.68 -4.14 -32.75
N ALA A 617 15.69 -4.85 -32.23
CA ALA A 617 15.97 -6.25 -32.54
C ALA A 617 14.75 -7.17 -32.38
N ALA A 618 14.01 -7.05 -31.26
CA ALA A 618 12.83 -7.87 -31.01
C ALA A 618 11.68 -7.60 -32.01
N THR A 619 11.58 -6.38 -32.54
CA THR A 619 10.61 -6.06 -33.62
C THR A 619 11.07 -6.63 -34.97
N LEU A 620 12.38 -6.68 -35.24
CA LEU A 620 12.94 -7.32 -36.42
C LEU A 620 12.77 -8.85 -36.38
N ASP A 621 12.96 -9.47 -35.23
CA ASP A 621 12.72 -10.90 -35.00
C ASP A 621 11.23 -11.24 -35.18
N ALA A 622 10.33 -10.40 -34.66
CA ALA A 622 8.89 -10.53 -34.87
C ALA A 622 8.49 -10.45 -36.35
N LEU A 623 9.12 -9.56 -37.13
CA LEU A 623 8.90 -9.44 -38.56
C LEU A 623 9.42 -10.67 -39.33
N ALA A 624 10.51 -11.30 -38.86
CA ALA A 624 11.03 -12.54 -39.42
C ALA A 624 10.09 -13.74 -39.13
N ILE A 625 9.52 -13.81 -37.93
CA ILE A 625 8.47 -14.77 -37.56
C ILE A 625 7.24 -14.60 -38.46
N LEU A 626 6.72 -13.38 -38.57
CA LEU A 626 5.57 -13.06 -39.44
C LEU A 626 5.77 -13.55 -40.88
N LYS A 627 6.96 -13.33 -41.44
CA LYS A 627 7.30 -13.77 -42.80
C LYS A 627 7.26 -15.29 -42.97
N GLN A 628 7.70 -16.05 -41.96
CA GLN A 628 7.61 -17.52 -42.00
C GLN A 628 6.15 -17.99 -41.95
N LEU A 629 5.30 -17.30 -41.20
CA LEU A 629 3.87 -17.60 -41.09
C LEU A 629 3.10 -17.30 -42.37
N GLU A 630 3.36 -16.15 -43.01
CA GLU A 630 2.81 -15.82 -44.32
C GLU A 630 3.26 -16.84 -45.39
N GLU A 631 4.54 -17.25 -45.39
CA GLU A 631 5.05 -18.30 -46.30
C GLU A 631 4.38 -19.67 -46.05
N LEU A 632 4.00 -19.99 -44.81
CA LEU A 632 3.26 -21.20 -44.46
C LEU A 632 1.79 -21.13 -44.90
N ASP A 633 1.10 -20.00 -44.70
CA ASP A 633 -0.31 -19.82 -45.08
C ASP A 633 -0.49 -19.81 -46.62
N ASP A 634 0.42 -19.15 -47.34
CA ASP A 634 0.50 -19.22 -48.81
C ASP A 634 0.72 -20.67 -49.30
N SER A 635 1.49 -21.48 -48.55
CA SER A 635 1.73 -22.88 -48.90
C SER A 635 0.51 -23.79 -48.69
N GLN A 636 -0.29 -23.54 -47.65
CA GLN A 636 -1.52 -24.31 -47.37
C GLN A 636 -2.67 -23.91 -48.29
N SER A 637 -2.86 -22.61 -48.52
CA SER A 637 -3.87 -22.09 -49.46
C SER A 637 -3.60 -22.55 -50.91
N GLY A 638 -2.33 -22.70 -51.30
CA GLY A 638 -1.93 -23.28 -52.60
C GLY A 638 -2.29 -24.75 -52.79
N LEU A 639 -2.38 -25.55 -51.73
CA LEU A 639 -2.70 -26.99 -51.80
C LEU A 639 -4.20 -27.28 -52.01
N GLY A 640 -5.08 -26.31 -51.72
CA GLY A 640 -6.53 -26.42 -51.99
C GLY A 640 -6.90 -26.38 -53.48
N GLY A 641 -5.96 -26.02 -54.37
CA GLY A 641 -6.20 -25.81 -55.79
C GLY A 641 -6.16 -27.05 -56.70
N VAL A 642 -5.86 -28.24 -56.17
CA VAL A 642 -5.66 -29.46 -56.97
C VAL A 642 -6.63 -30.58 -56.58
N SER A 643 -7.91 -30.39 -56.93
CA SER A 643 -8.82 -31.52 -57.22
C SER A 643 -9.63 -31.21 -58.48
N GLN A 644 -9.42 -32.03 -59.52
CA GLN A 644 -10.32 -32.22 -60.66
C GLN A 644 -11.07 -33.54 -60.49
#